data_AF-A0A951DLJ0-F1
#
_entry.id   AF-A0A951DLJ0-F1
#
_cell.length_a   1.000
_cell.length_b   1.000
_cell.length_c   1.000
_cell.angle_alpha   90.00
_cell.angle_beta   90.00
_cell.angle_gamma   90.00
#
_symmetry.space_group_name_H-M   'P 1'
#
loop_
_entity.id
_entity.type
_entity.pdbx_description
1 polymer ?
#
loop_
_entity_poly.entity_id
_entity_poly.type
_entity_poly.pdbx_seq_one_letter_code
_entity_poly.pdbx_strand_id
1 'polypeptide(L)'
;MAAALAASGIVPALSSHAAAAASFGGGVVVQARASEPVTITGADIPSWSRAAATGAPAPYPSGVSSSFSGDNTRSAHNGVITVPPDTRTGVNPDDIAAYRWTGTAWVEVPVQVDQMFPYFLANGHSSFSVYSGTDQELTYAWNPTAHSTGEESWKKVFGGIIGVSDASPCDARYQLPGAAGQAELAQAIANGVVSPPHTAGVAADDYTQAMQDPVNTAAGHAELNDDDQITFMAGDAGTQAPSGTPQPAGTQAGNGQQVAIVDPTAPADGSAATSYVYLFLQPGGSHFNASNGYVSMVRDANADEWVDRYTWGPGDPERIGISNVGYGPNIGGDVCRTAANNDASPPITTPDGSPRPSIDRQPRDGTTVTTPTYSVRASGRWMVRSVRVAGSGGLGTNLISRWKGRAFQSSPNSTISVVGFEDEQTNWELNSSLLGWKVGPVRAIREVWGADSGTNVTKTEFYYRDGFDFSYHVRVHPIPPDGLYTSWDFRYGAVQTYYNQKNPAGIAVDGRNAQSAGEIDQVPVSGQPAFFNTCVPTQDICTAIYNPEELSGNQGSLVFAADITGPTTVLQPAVVPFYRDDACFDDGTGDSPFARPWPGEDSTSSNVQNGYVQYWRQQSGNPSLAYSDLHCAPPAPGNPGYQQLGFDTSTTMPFQAAIGEMGLHFFFTAGSDNAFTGVPLDEIDAEQWVYTVPSAAPANFISPTASPPGQDYGGDVVTPLQAVVSVYGSTPGSPVPEAPLSALIPLAVLAVALPAGARFRSRRHAA
;
A
#
# COMPACT_ATOMS: atom_id res chain seq x y z
N MET A 1 6.06 75.86 -40.37
CA MET A 1 6.90 74.92 -39.60
C MET A 1 6.20 74.67 -38.28
N ALA A 2 5.40 73.62 -38.19
CA ALA A 2 4.66 73.28 -36.99
C ALA A 2 4.64 71.76 -36.88
N ALA A 3 5.24 71.25 -35.81
CA ALA A 3 5.19 69.86 -35.41
C ALA A 3 4.05 69.70 -34.39
N ALA A 4 3.23 68.67 -34.57
CA ALA A 4 2.36 68.14 -33.52
C ALA A 4 2.22 66.63 -33.74
N LEU A 5 2.45 65.89 -32.65
CA LEU A 5 2.36 64.43 -32.56
C LEU A 5 0.94 63.93 -32.84
N ALA A 6 0.83 62.78 -33.50
CA ALA A 6 -0.37 61.95 -33.51
C ALA A 6 0.00 60.51 -33.13
N ALA A 7 -0.76 59.97 -32.18
CA ALA A 7 -0.67 58.62 -31.66
C ALA A 7 -1.32 57.62 -32.62
N SER A 8 -0.72 56.43 -32.76
CA SER A 8 -1.34 55.26 -33.39
C SER A 8 -1.28 54.10 -32.40
N GLY A 9 -2.46 53.65 -31.96
CA GLY A 9 -2.61 52.47 -31.11
C GLY A 9 -2.35 51.19 -31.91
N ILE A 10 -1.59 50.27 -31.29
CA ILE A 10 -1.42 48.90 -31.75
C ILE A 10 -2.16 48.01 -30.74
N VAL A 11 -3.18 47.31 -31.23
CA VAL A 11 -3.86 46.23 -30.52
C VAL A 11 -2.92 45.01 -30.56
N PRO A 12 -2.54 44.38 -29.43
CA PRO A 12 -1.83 43.12 -29.48
C PRO A 12 -2.81 42.01 -29.83
N ALA A 13 -2.47 41.21 -30.83
CA ALA A 13 -3.17 39.99 -31.17
C ALA A 13 -3.08 38.99 -30.00
N LEU A 14 -4.24 38.51 -29.53
CA LEU A 14 -4.35 37.36 -28.63
C LEU A 14 -3.86 36.12 -29.38
N SER A 15 -2.66 35.65 -29.05
CA SER A 15 -2.18 34.33 -29.42
C SER A 15 -2.90 33.29 -28.58
N SER A 16 -3.80 32.53 -29.21
CA SER A 16 -4.37 31.29 -28.71
C SER A 16 -3.22 30.32 -28.38
N HIS A 17 -2.97 30.09 -27.10
CA HIS A 17 -2.06 29.04 -26.66
C HIS A 17 -2.77 27.71 -26.88
N ALA A 18 -2.42 27.01 -27.96
CA ALA A 18 -2.75 25.60 -28.12
C ALA A 18 -2.08 24.85 -26.96
N ALA A 19 -2.88 24.17 -26.14
CA ALA A 19 -2.39 23.21 -25.17
C ALA A 19 -1.50 22.20 -25.91
N ALA A 20 -0.23 22.13 -25.51
CA ALA A 20 0.72 21.21 -26.10
C ALA A 20 0.21 19.79 -25.87
N ALA A 21 -0.04 19.06 -26.96
CA ALA A 21 -0.33 17.64 -26.91
C ALA A 21 0.86 16.92 -26.25
N ALA A 22 0.65 16.35 -25.06
CA ALA A 22 1.65 15.51 -24.41
C ALA A 22 1.94 14.32 -25.34
N SER A 23 3.11 14.26 -25.96
CA SER A 23 3.58 13.02 -26.58
C SER A 23 3.53 11.90 -25.55
N PHE A 24 3.21 10.66 -25.94
CA PHE A 24 3.47 9.49 -25.09
C PHE A 24 4.86 9.59 -24.47
N GLY A 25 4.88 9.87 -23.17
CA GLY A 25 6.09 10.26 -22.48
C GLY A 25 6.88 9.02 -22.11
N GLY A 26 7.87 8.66 -22.92
CA GLY A 26 9.06 7.97 -22.42
C GLY A 26 9.94 8.87 -21.53
N GLY A 27 9.35 9.92 -20.93
CA GLY A 27 10.00 10.92 -20.10
C GLY A 27 9.12 11.26 -18.90
N VAL A 28 9.71 11.87 -17.89
CA VAL A 28 9.06 12.17 -16.62
C VAL A 28 7.94 13.19 -16.82
N VAL A 29 6.68 12.79 -16.64
CA VAL A 29 5.56 13.73 -16.51
C VAL A 29 5.53 14.19 -15.05
N VAL A 30 5.71 15.48 -14.81
CA VAL A 30 5.77 16.10 -13.46
C VAL A 30 4.72 17.19 -13.38
N GLN A 31 3.45 16.80 -13.54
CA GLN A 31 2.30 17.66 -13.30
C GLN A 31 1.38 16.90 -12.35
N ALA A 32 1.00 17.54 -11.25
CA ALA A 32 0.25 16.96 -10.14
C ALA A 32 -1.00 16.21 -10.64
N ARG A 33 -1.95 16.94 -11.22
CA ARG A 33 -3.16 16.38 -11.86
C ARG A 33 -2.92 15.34 -12.96
N ALA A 34 -1.77 15.35 -13.62
CA ALA A 34 -1.47 14.37 -14.67
C ALA A 34 -0.97 13.02 -14.10
N SER A 35 -0.56 13.03 -12.82
CA SER A 35 -0.09 11.87 -12.05
C SER A 35 -1.23 11.10 -11.38
N GLU A 36 -2.43 11.67 -11.29
CA GLU A 36 -3.61 10.99 -10.78
C GLU A 36 -4.08 9.87 -11.74
N PRO A 37 -4.31 8.65 -11.24
CA PRO A 37 -5.09 7.67 -11.97
C PRO A 37 -6.58 8.04 -11.94
N VAL A 38 -7.28 7.71 -13.02
CA VAL A 38 -8.72 7.80 -13.11
C VAL A 38 -9.26 6.38 -13.27
N THR A 39 -10.05 5.96 -12.30
CA THR A 39 -10.71 4.65 -12.27
C THR A 39 -12.22 4.87 -12.30
N ILE A 40 -12.87 4.28 -13.29
CA ILE A 40 -14.33 4.12 -13.35
C ILE A 40 -14.64 2.62 -13.18
N THR A 41 -15.88 2.27 -12.85
CA THR A 41 -16.30 0.86 -12.80
C THR A 41 -17.19 0.51 -13.98
N GLY A 42 -17.43 -0.78 -14.20
CA GLY A 42 -18.42 -1.20 -15.19
C GLY A 42 -19.82 -0.65 -14.88
N ALA A 43 -20.18 -0.41 -13.61
CA ALA A 43 -21.44 0.23 -13.25
C ALA A 43 -21.60 1.65 -13.83
N ASP A 44 -20.49 2.36 -14.11
CA ASP A 44 -20.51 3.66 -14.79
C ASP A 44 -20.81 3.54 -16.29
N ILE A 45 -20.76 2.31 -16.84
CA ILE A 45 -21.07 1.99 -18.24
C ILE A 45 -22.12 0.86 -18.31
N PRO A 46 -23.39 1.07 -17.89
CA PRO A 46 -24.40 0.01 -17.86
C PRO A 46 -24.72 -0.64 -19.21
N SER A 47 -24.35 0.02 -20.32
CA SER A 47 -24.48 -0.52 -21.67
C SER A 47 -23.41 -1.56 -22.03
N TRP A 48 -22.31 -1.61 -21.26
CA TRP A 48 -21.20 -2.53 -21.42
C TRP A 48 -21.10 -3.53 -20.28
N SER A 49 -21.68 -3.24 -19.12
CA SER A 49 -21.62 -4.10 -17.95
C SER A 49 -22.90 -4.91 -17.73
N ARG A 50 -22.76 -5.90 -16.87
CA ARG A 50 -23.86 -6.64 -16.24
C ARG A 50 -23.64 -6.73 -14.73
N ALA A 51 -24.60 -7.30 -14.01
CA ALA A 51 -24.49 -7.48 -12.58
C ALA A 51 -23.30 -8.36 -12.22
N ALA A 52 -22.51 -7.87 -11.25
CA ALA A 52 -21.37 -8.57 -10.69
C ALA A 52 -21.77 -9.82 -9.90
N ALA A 53 -20.78 -10.69 -9.65
CA ALA A 53 -20.94 -11.79 -8.73
C ALA A 53 -21.22 -11.26 -7.31
N THR A 54 -22.11 -11.92 -6.59
CA THR A 54 -22.41 -11.61 -5.18
C THR A 54 -22.24 -12.87 -4.36
N GLY A 55 -22.22 -12.77 -3.04
CA GLY A 55 -22.12 -13.96 -2.22
C GLY A 55 -22.40 -13.70 -0.75
N ALA A 56 -22.18 -14.75 0.04
CA ALA A 56 -22.27 -14.69 1.49
C ALA A 56 -21.13 -15.49 2.12
N PRO A 57 -20.52 -14.98 3.21
CA PRO A 57 -19.53 -15.72 3.96
C PRO A 57 -20.13 -16.98 4.58
N ALA A 58 -19.32 -18.02 4.77
CA ALA A 58 -19.72 -19.17 5.58
C ALA A 58 -20.06 -18.70 7.02
N PRO A 59 -21.15 -19.19 7.62
CA PRO A 59 -21.59 -18.70 8.92
C PRO A 59 -20.59 -19.08 10.01
N TYR A 60 -20.41 -18.17 10.97
CA TYR A 60 -19.63 -18.43 12.19
C TYR A 60 -20.11 -19.72 12.90
N PRO A 61 -19.22 -20.59 13.42
CA PRO A 61 -17.77 -20.40 13.60
C PRO A 61 -16.90 -20.90 12.43
N SER A 62 -17.41 -20.92 11.20
CA SER A 62 -16.55 -21.24 10.04
C SER A 62 -15.40 -20.23 9.90
N GLY A 63 -14.22 -20.73 9.53
CA GLY A 63 -12.98 -19.95 9.46
C GLY A 63 -12.29 -19.73 10.80
N VAL A 64 -12.82 -20.31 11.89
CA VAL A 64 -12.23 -20.24 13.24
C VAL A 64 -11.42 -21.50 13.55
N SER A 65 -10.41 -21.39 14.42
CA SER A 65 -9.66 -22.55 14.89
C SER A 65 -10.52 -23.52 15.70
N SER A 66 -10.11 -24.79 15.68
CA SER A 66 -10.79 -25.87 16.41
C SER A 66 -10.88 -25.65 17.93
N SER A 67 -9.96 -24.84 18.49
CA SER A 67 -9.97 -24.45 19.91
C SER A 67 -11.22 -23.66 20.32
N PHE A 68 -11.88 -23.00 19.36
CA PHE A 68 -13.12 -22.25 19.56
C PHE A 68 -14.30 -22.88 18.82
N SER A 69 -14.28 -24.20 18.62
CA SER A 69 -15.32 -24.95 17.89
C SER A 69 -15.43 -24.61 16.39
N GLY A 70 -14.41 -23.97 15.82
CA GLY A 70 -14.34 -23.71 14.39
C GLY A 70 -13.83 -24.91 13.58
N ASP A 71 -13.76 -24.71 12.27
CA ASP A 71 -13.42 -25.72 11.27
C ASP A 71 -11.92 -25.85 10.99
N ASN A 72 -11.09 -24.98 11.57
CA ASN A 72 -9.65 -24.89 11.31
C ASN A 72 -9.34 -24.73 9.82
N THR A 73 -10.22 -24.01 9.09
CA THR A 73 -10.12 -23.83 7.64
C THR A 73 -9.39 -22.55 7.28
N ARG A 74 -8.38 -22.65 6.42
CA ARG A 74 -7.78 -21.50 5.76
C ARG A 74 -8.19 -21.45 4.30
N SER A 75 -8.90 -20.39 3.92
CA SER A 75 -9.37 -20.19 2.56
C SER A 75 -9.69 -18.74 2.30
N ALA A 76 -9.34 -18.25 1.12
CA ALA A 76 -9.85 -16.97 0.63
C ALA A 76 -11.21 -17.12 -0.09
N HIS A 77 -11.77 -18.33 -0.17
CA HIS A 77 -13.05 -18.67 -0.79
C HIS A 77 -13.99 -19.38 0.20
N ASN A 78 -13.93 -19.03 1.49
CA ASN A 78 -14.76 -19.64 2.53
C ASN A 78 -16.21 -19.14 2.53
N GLY A 79 -16.93 -19.29 1.42
CA GLY A 79 -18.29 -18.81 1.30
C GLY A 79 -18.98 -19.35 0.07
N VAL A 80 -20.11 -18.75 -0.27
CA VAL A 80 -20.86 -19.07 -1.49
C VAL A 80 -20.88 -17.85 -2.39
N ILE A 81 -20.43 -18.04 -3.62
CA ILE A 81 -20.53 -17.05 -4.69
C ILE A 81 -21.69 -17.43 -5.62
N THR A 82 -22.44 -16.44 -6.08
CA THR A 82 -23.53 -16.57 -7.04
C THR A 82 -23.47 -15.45 -8.05
N VAL A 83 -23.61 -15.80 -9.33
CA VAL A 83 -23.82 -14.83 -10.41
C VAL A 83 -25.32 -14.58 -10.52
N PRO A 84 -25.82 -13.37 -10.20
CA PRO A 84 -27.24 -13.06 -10.30
C PRO A 84 -27.72 -13.14 -11.76
N PRO A 85 -28.97 -13.58 -12.01
CA PRO A 85 -29.57 -13.46 -13.33
C PRO A 85 -29.61 -11.99 -13.74
N ASP A 86 -29.11 -11.68 -14.93
CA ASP A 86 -29.17 -10.35 -15.52
C ASP A 86 -29.64 -10.43 -16.97
N THR A 87 -30.44 -9.45 -17.37
CA THR A 87 -30.87 -9.26 -18.76
C THR A 87 -29.82 -8.52 -19.61
N ARG A 88 -28.87 -7.84 -18.97
CA ARG A 88 -27.71 -7.22 -19.61
C ARG A 88 -26.67 -8.29 -19.94
N THR A 89 -25.87 -8.03 -20.97
CA THR A 89 -24.73 -8.86 -21.35
C THR A 89 -23.49 -7.99 -21.25
N GLY A 90 -22.49 -8.45 -20.50
CA GLY A 90 -21.21 -7.76 -20.40
C GLY A 90 -20.46 -7.84 -21.73
N VAL A 91 -19.71 -6.79 -22.07
CA VAL A 91 -18.75 -6.83 -23.17
C VAL A 91 -17.51 -7.59 -22.73
N ASN A 92 -16.72 -8.13 -23.65
CA ASN A 92 -15.45 -8.73 -23.28
C ASN A 92 -14.48 -7.65 -22.74
N PRO A 93 -13.98 -7.76 -21.50
CA PRO A 93 -12.99 -6.83 -20.94
C PRO A 93 -11.74 -6.67 -21.81
N ASP A 94 -11.30 -7.76 -22.45
CA ASP A 94 -10.12 -7.79 -23.33
C ASP A 94 -10.36 -7.14 -24.70
N ASP A 95 -11.56 -6.62 -24.99
CA ASP A 95 -11.83 -5.83 -26.20
C ASP A 95 -11.83 -4.32 -25.94
N ILE A 96 -11.65 -3.87 -24.69
CA ILE A 96 -11.69 -2.44 -24.33
C ILE A 96 -10.38 -1.75 -24.70
N ALA A 97 -10.47 -0.67 -25.47
CA ALA A 97 -9.36 0.22 -25.80
C ALA A 97 -9.71 1.67 -25.46
N ALA A 98 -8.72 2.43 -25.01
CA ALA A 98 -8.87 3.85 -24.68
C ALA A 98 -8.16 4.73 -25.70
N TYR A 99 -8.74 5.90 -25.93
CA TYR A 99 -8.26 6.87 -26.90
C TYR A 99 -8.39 8.28 -26.34
N ARG A 100 -7.49 9.15 -26.79
CA ARG A 100 -7.62 10.60 -26.64
C ARG A 100 -7.78 11.27 -27.99
N TRP A 101 -8.44 12.42 -28.00
CA TRP A 101 -8.48 13.31 -29.14
C TRP A 101 -7.41 14.41 -29.04
N THR A 102 -6.52 14.47 -30.02
CA THR A 102 -5.40 15.43 -30.07
C THR A 102 -5.78 16.80 -30.63
N GLY A 103 -7.04 17.00 -31.00
CA GLY A 103 -7.52 18.16 -31.78
C GLY A 103 -7.66 17.83 -33.28
N THR A 104 -6.90 16.87 -33.79
CA THR A 104 -6.91 16.48 -35.22
C THR A 104 -7.04 14.98 -35.48
N ALA A 105 -6.66 14.15 -34.51
CA ALA A 105 -6.65 12.69 -34.67
C ALA A 105 -6.88 11.96 -33.35
N TRP A 106 -7.39 10.74 -33.48
CA TRP A 106 -7.40 9.75 -32.42
C TRP A 106 -6.01 9.20 -32.18
N VAL A 107 -5.63 9.14 -30.92
CA VAL A 107 -4.42 8.46 -30.47
C VAL A 107 -4.86 7.55 -29.34
N GLU A 108 -4.60 6.25 -29.49
CA GLU A 108 -4.84 5.28 -28.41
C GLU A 108 -4.04 5.69 -27.18
N VAL A 109 -4.45 5.26 -25.99
CA VAL A 109 -3.75 5.48 -24.71
C VAL A 109 -3.87 4.22 -23.85
N PRO A 110 -2.99 4.01 -22.86
CA PRO A 110 -3.03 2.81 -22.06
C PRO A 110 -4.29 2.79 -21.19
N VAL A 111 -4.94 1.63 -21.15
CA VAL A 111 -6.08 1.34 -20.29
C VAL A 111 -5.91 -0.05 -19.72
N GLN A 112 -6.32 -0.23 -18.48
CA GLN A 112 -6.29 -1.50 -17.78
C GLN A 112 -7.68 -1.81 -17.27
N VAL A 113 -8.15 -3.03 -17.53
CA VAL A 113 -9.39 -3.55 -16.98
C VAL A 113 -9.02 -4.62 -15.97
N ASP A 114 -9.41 -4.41 -14.71
CA ASP A 114 -9.15 -5.34 -13.62
C ASP A 114 -10.49 -5.92 -13.16
N GLN A 115 -10.72 -7.19 -13.50
CA GLN A 115 -11.92 -7.87 -13.06
C GLN A 115 -11.89 -8.14 -11.55
N MET A 116 -13.04 -8.00 -10.89
CA MET A 116 -13.18 -8.15 -9.45
C MET A 116 -14.30 -9.13 -9.09
N PHE A 117 -14.23 -9.71 -7.89
CA PHE A 117 -15.34 -10.43 -7.30
C PHE A 117 -15.13 -10.63 -5.78
N PRO A 118 -16.19 -10.92 -5.01
CA PRO A 118 -16.07 -11.18 -3.58
C PRO A 118 -15.26 -12.45 -3.26
N TYR A 119 -14.21 -12.28 -2.45
CA TYR A 119 -13.50 -13.32 -1.72
C TYR A 119 -14.07 -13.43 -0.30
N PHE A 120 -13.90 -14.59 0.33
CA PHE A 120 -14.32 -14.86 1.70
C PHE A 120 -13.13 -15.37 2.51
N LEU A 121 -12.43 -14.44 3.15
CA LEU A 121 -11.20 -14.67 3.89
C LEU A 121 -11.48 -15.36 5.22
N ALA A 122 -10.90 -16.53 5.39
CA ALA A 122 -10.95 -17.32 6.60
C ALA A 122 -9.57 -17.90 6.87
N ASN A 123 -9.10 -17.80 8.11
CA ASN A 123 -7.81 -18.36 8.49
C ASN A 123 -7.89 -19.04 9.86
N GLY A 124 -8.57 -20.18 9.89
CA GLY A 124 -8.74 -21.02 11.07
C GLY A 124 -7.44 -21.67 11.59
N HIS A 125 -6.30 -21.49 10.91
CA HIS A 125 -4.99 -21.87 11.43
C HIS A 125 -4.49 -20.89 12.50
N SER A 126 -5.04 -19.68 12.53
CA SER A 126 -4.74 -18.70 13.57
C SER A 126 -5.51 -18.98 14.86
N SER A 127 -4.85 -18.84 15.99
CA SER A 127 -5.45 -18.79 17.32
C SER A 127 -6.26 -17.51 17.56
N PHE A 128 -6.10 -16.48 16.72
CA PHE A 128 -6.85 -15.23 16.74
C PHE A 128 -8.03 -15.22 15.76
N SER A 129 -8.20 -16.27 14.97
CA SER A 129 -9.32 -16.43 14.04
C SER A 129 -10.70 -16.32 14.68
N VAL A 130 -10.83 -16.44 15.99
CA VAL A 130 -12.10 -16.23 16.71
C VAL A 130 -12.65 -14.81 16.51
N TYR A 131 -11.78 -13.81 16.35
CA TYR A 131 -12.20 -12.42 16.16
C TYR A 131 -12.69 -12.16 14.74
N SER A 132 -12.03 -12.77 13.75
CA SER A 132 -12.28 -12.51 12.33
C SER A 132 -13.20 -13.54 11.67
N GLY A 133 -13.24 -14.80 12.11
CA GLY A 133 -14.07 -15.84 11.50
C GLY A 133 -13.92 -15.92 9.97
N THR A 134 -15.00 -15.61 9.26
CA THR A 134 -15.01 -15.49 7.80
C THR A 134 -15.48 -14.10 7.40
N ASP A 135 -14.60 -13.36 6.72
CA ASP A 135 -14.86 -11.99 6.29
C ASP A 135 -14.93 -11.90 4.77
N GLN A 136 -15.81 -11.04 4.26
CA GLN A 136 -15.90 -10.78 2.83
C GLN A 136 -14.90 -9.70 2.43
N GLU A 137 -14.12 -9.94 1.37
CA GLU A 137 -13.22 -8.97 0.75
C GLU A 137 -13.58 -8.82 -0.73
N LEU A 138 -13.83 -7.61 -1.22
CA LEU A 138 -13.92 -7.41 -2.67
C LEU A 138 -12.52 -7.22 -3.24
N THR A 139 -12.04 -8.18 -4.01
CA THR A 139 -10.67 -8.17 -4.56
C THR A 139 -10.67 -8.67 -6.01
N TYR A 140 -9.48 -8.85 -6.59
CA TYR A 140 -9.24 -9.02 -8.00
C TYR A 140 -9.27 -10.49 -8.42
N ALA A 141 -9.74 -10.73 -9.64
CA ALA A 141 -9.42 -11.97 -10.35
C ALA A 141 -7.93 -11.95 -10.73
N TRP A 142 -7.07 -12.64 -9.97
CA TRP A 142 -5.62 -12.59 -10.13
C TRP A 142 -5.06 -13.35 -11.34
N ASN A 143 -5.91 -14.10 -12.06
CA ASN A 143 -5.52 -14.84 -13.25
C ASN A 143 -5.00 -13.90 -14.37
N PRO A 144 -3.96 -14.28 -15.13
CA PRO A 144 -3.52 -13.55 -16.32
C PRO A 144 -4.62 -13.36 -17.37
N THR A 145 -4.62 -12.22 -18.05
CA THR A 145 -5.53 -11.94 -19.19
C THR A 145 -4.73 -11.71 -20.47
N ALA A 146 -5.39 -11.32 -21.57
CA ALA A 146 -4.67 -10.94 -22.78
C ALA A 146 -3.78 -9.69 -22.58
N HIS A 147 -4.12 -8.83 -21.62
CA HIS A 147 -3.45 -7.54 -21.37
C HIS A 147 -2.67 -7.48 -20.04
N SER A 148 -2.80 -8.48 -19.16
CA SER A 148 -2.16 -8.50 -17.85
C SER A 148 -1.47 -9.83 -17.53
N THR A 149 -0.46 -9.78 -16.68
CA THR A 149 0.12 -10.97 -16.03
C THR A 149 -0.20 -10.93 -14.54
N GLY A 150 -0.34 -12.08 -13.90
CA GLY A 150 -0.65 -12.14 -12.47
C GLY A 150 -0.71 -13.56 -11.93
N GLU A 151 -0.78 -13.68 -10.61
CA GLU A 151 -0.95 -14.96 -9.90
C GLU A 151 -1.83 -14.80 -8.66
N GLU A 152 -2.70 -15.78 -8.40
CA GLU A 152 -3.40 -15.93 -7.12
C GLU A 152 -2.46 -16.65 -6.13
N SER A 153 -1.53 -15.90 -5.56
CA SER A 153 -0.38 -16.42 -4.82
C SER A 153 -0.73 -17.24 -3.58
N TRP A 154 -1.84 -16.96 -2.89
CA TRP A 154 -2.18 -17.70 -1.65
C TRP A 154 -2.47 -19.18 -1.89
N LYS A 155 -2.75 -19.59 -3.14
CA LYS A 155 -2.96 -20.98 -3.58
C LYS A 155 -1.66 -21.72 -3.92
N LYS A 156 -0.50 -21.04 -3.93
CA LYS A 156 0.81 -21.67 -4.14
C LYS A 156 1.30 -22.36 -2.86
N VAL A 157 0.52 -23.31 -2.36
CA VAL A 157 0.78 -24.05 -1.11
C VAL A 157 1.47 -25.41 -1.32
N PHE A 158 1.66 -25.80 -2.59
CA PHE A 158 2.32 -27.03 -2.99
C PHE A 158 3.82 -26.83 -3.21
N GLY A 159 4.53 -27.92 -3.49
CA GLY A 159 5.99 -27.94 -3.38
C GLY A 159 6.37 -28.41 -1.98
N GLY A 160 6.84 -29.64 -1.82
CA GLY A 160 7.31 -30.15 -0.51
C GLY A 160 6.19 -30.55 0.46
N ILE A 161 5.07 -31.09 -0.02
CA ILE A 161 4.03 -31.65 0.86
C ILE A 161 4.58 -32.88 1.59
N ILE A 162 4.51 -32.90 2.93
CA ILE A 162 5.00 -34.03 3.75
C ILE A 162 4.33 -35.33 3.32
N GLY A 163 5.15 -36.35 3.05
CA GLY A 163 4.69 -37.67 2.60
C GLY A 163 4.54 -37.80 1.08
N VAL A 164 4.80 -36.75 0.31
CA VAL A 164 4.81 -36.76 -1.17
C VAL A 164 6.26 -36.68 -1.65
N SER A 165 6.63 -37.53 -2.60
CA SER A 165 7.90 -37.40 -3.30
C SER A 165 7.80 -36.27 -4.33
N ASP A 166 8.48 -35.16 -4.06
CA ASP A 166 8.49 -33.98 -4.92
C ASP A 166 9.88 -33.77 -5.54
N ALA A 167 9.92 -33.41 -6.82
CA ALA A 167 11.15 -33.06 -7.52
C ALA A 167 11.64 -31.64 -7.18
N SER A 168 10.73 -30.76 -6.74
CA SER A 168 11.01 -29.37 -6.38
C SER A 168 10.39 -29.02 -5.02
N PRO A 169 10.82 -29.65 -3.91
CA PRO A 169 10.20 -29.44 -2.60
C PRO A 169 10.50 -28.07 -1.99
N CYS A 170 11.42 -27.30 -2.57
CA CYS A 170 11.93 -26.06 -2.01
C CYS A 170 11.15 -24.82 -2.43
N ASP A 171 10.27 -24.92 -3.43
CA ASP A 171 9.59 -23.77 -4.03
C ASP A 171 8.07 -23.89 -3.95
N ALA A 172 7.43 -22.79 -3.59
CA ALA A 172 5.99 -22.60 -3.58
C ALA A 172 5.42 -22.64 -5.00
N ARG A 173 4.45 -23.52 -5.22
CA ARG A 173 3.82 -23.70 -6.53
C ARG A 173 2.36 -24.11 -6.41
N TYR A 174 1.65 -24.03 -7.54
CA TYR A 174 0.35 -24.68 -7.70
C TYR A 174 0.48 -26.21 -7.71
N GLN A 175 -0.66 -26.88 -7.57
CA GLN A 175 -0.77 -28.33 -7.66
C GLN A 175 -0.22 -28.84 -9.01
N LEU A 176 0.45 -30.00 -9.01
CA LEU A 176 0.82 -30.66 -10.26
C LEU A 176 -0.43 -31.07 -11.07
N PRO A 177 -0.36 -31.18 -12.41
CA PRO A 177 -1.45 -31.73 -13.20
C PRO A 177 -1.55 -33.25 -13.08
N GLY A 178 -2.75 -33.79 -13.36
CA GLY A 178 -2.98 -35.23 -13.51
C GLY A 178 -2.93 -36.05 -12.20
N ALA A 179 -2.64 -37.35 -12.31
CA ALA A 179 -2.72 -38.29 -11.18
C ALA A 179 -1.73 -37.97 -10.05
N ALA A 180 -0.56 -37.43 -10.38
CA ALA A 180 0.43 -37.00 -9.39
C ALA A 180 -0.12 -35.85 -8.53
N GLY A 181 -0.76 -34.87 -9.17
CA GLY A 181 -1.45 -33.78 -8.47
C GLY A 181 -2.56 -34.28 -7.56
N GLN A 182 -3.40 -35.21 -8.04
CA GLN A 182 -4.51 -35.73 -7.23
C GLN A 182 -4.01 -36.45 -5.96
N ALA A 183 -2.91 -37.19 -6.06
CA ALA A 183 -2.26 -37.79 -4.89
C ALA A 183 -1.68 -36.72 -3.95
N GLU A 184 -1.05 -35.68 -4.51
CA GLU A 184 -0.49 -34.56 -3.75
C GLU A 184 -1.59 -33.79 -2.98
N LEU A 185 -2.72 -33.47 -3.62
CA LEU A 185 -3.86 -32.79 -3.00
C LEU A 185 -4.49 -33.63 -1.88
N ALA A 186 -4.67 -34.93 -2.10
CA ALA A 186 -5.19 -35.82 -1.06
C ALA A 186 -4.29 -35.79 0.19
N GLN A 187 -2.97 -35.76 0.01
CA GLN A 187 -2.02 -35.65 1.11
C GLN A 187 -2.00 -34.25 1.73
N ALA A 188 -2.10 -33.19 0.94
CA ALA A 188 -2.17 -31.82 1.43
C ALA A 188 -3.41 -31.59 2.32
N ILE A 189 -4.56 -32.16 1.94
CA ILE A 189 -5.78 -32.16 2.76
C ILE A 189 -5.56 -32.94 4.06
N ALA A 190 -4.96 -34.13 3.99
CA ALA A 190 -4.68 -34.95 5.16
C ALA A 190 -3.71 -34.26 6.15
N ASN A 191 -2.79 -33.43 5.62
CA ASN A 191 -1.83 -32.66 6.40
C ASN A 191 -2.39 -31.32 6.91
N GLY A 192 -3.62 -30.95 6.55
CA GLY A 192 -4.21 -29.66 6.91
C GLY A 192 -3.58 -28.45 6.20
N VAL A 193 -2.88 -28.65 5.09
CA VAL A 193 -2.31 -27.56 4.26
C VAL A 193 -3.39 -26.94 3.38
N VAL A 194 -4.32 -27.76 2.91
CA VAL A 194 -5.48 -27.38 2.11
C VAL A 194 -6.74 -27.82 2.85
N SER A 195 -7.73 -26.94 2.96
CA SER A 195 -9.03 -27.28 3.52
C SER A 195 -9.97 -27.74 2.40
N PRO A 196 -10.75 -28.83 2.55
CA PRO A 196 -11.82 -29.12 1.60
C PRO A 196 -12.87 -27.99 1.58
N PRO A 197 -13.53 -27.70 0.44
CA PRO A 197 -14.62 -26.75 0.41
C PRO A 197 -15.78 -27.23 1.30
N HIS A 198 -16.40 -26.30 2.02
CA HIS A 198 -17.55 -26.57 2.91
C HIS A 198 -18.86 -26.82 2.15
N THR A 199 -18.92 -26.41 0.88
CA THR A 199 -20.10 -26.58 0.04
C THR A 199 -20.18 -28.01 -0.49
N ALA A 200 -21.18 -28.76 -0.04
CA ALA A 200 -21.42 -30.12 -0.52
C ALA A 200 -21.62 -30.14 -2.05
N GLY A 201 -20.74 -30.86 -2.76
CA GLY A 201 -20.79 -30.98 -4.22
C GLY A 201 -19.86 -30.03 -4.98
N VAL A 202 -19.19 -29.10 -4.29
CA VAL A 202 -18.05 -28.34 -4.86
C VAL A 202 -16.80 -29.20 -4.75
N ALA A 203 -16.05 -29.31 -5.85
CA ALA A 203 -14.84 -30.11 -5.90
C ALA A 203 -13.70 -29.42 -5.14
N ALA A 204 -12.73 -30.20 -4.64
CA ALA A 204 -11.58 -29.67 -3.89
C ALA A 204 -10.58 -28.85 -4.75
N ASP A 205 -10.93 -28.56 -6.00
CA ASP A 205 -10.12 -27.82 -6.97
C ASP A 205 -10.07 -26.30 -6.72
N ASP A 206 -10.92 -25.76 -5.84
CA ASP A 206 -10.91 -24.35 -5.40
C ASP A 206 -9.52 -23.83 -4.96
N TYR A 207 -8.63 -24.70 -4.47
CA TYR A 207 -7.31 -24.31 -3.92
C TYR A 207 -6.14 -24.56 -4.86
N THR A 208 -6.42 -25.05 -6.07
CA THR A 208 -5.36 -25.66 -6.88
C THR A 208 -4.83 -24.74 -7.97
N GLN A 209 -5.63 -23.79 -8.42
CA GLN A 209 -5.32 -22.85 -9.51
C GLN A 209 -5.96 -21.49 -9.27
N ALA A 210 -5.45 -20.47 -9.96
CA ALA A 210 -6.00 -19.12 -9.94
C ALA A 210 -7.44 -19.09 -10.48
N MET A 211 -8.35 -18.44 -9.75
CA MET A 211 -9.74 -18.28 -10.15
C MET A 211 -9.92 -17.17 -11.18
N GLN A 212 -10.88 -17.42 -12.08
CA GLN A 212 -11.44 -16.43 -12.97
C GLN A 212 -12.61 -15.75 -12.28
N ASP A 213 -13.01 -14.57 -12.78
CA ASP A 213 -14.29 -13.98 -12.40
C ASP A 213 -15.42 -15.02 -12.59
N PRO A 214 -16.21 -15.31 -11.54
CA PRO A 214 -17.37 -16.19 -11.60
C PRO A 214 -18.36 -15.87 -12.73
N VAL A 215 -18.51 -14.59 -13.08
CA VAL A 215 -19.33 -14.14 -14.22
C VAL A 215 -18.83 -14.77 -15.51
N ASN A 216 -17.52 -14.79 -15.73
CA ASN A 216 -16.91 -15.39 -16.92
C ASN A 216 -17.24 -16.88 -17.03
N THR A 217 -17.15 -17.59 -15.90
CA THR A 217 -17.44 -19.03 -15.84
C THR A 217 -18.92 -19.30 -16.13
N ALA A 218 -19.83 -18.49 -15.58
CA ALA A 218 -21.27 -18.63 -15.81
C ALA A 218 -21.67 -18.31 -17.26
N ALA A 219 -21.01 -17.33 -17.89
CA ALA A 219 -21.26 -16.95 -19.28
C ALA A 219 -20.52 -17.84 -20.30
N GLY A 220 -19.48 -18.55 -19.88
CA GLY A 220 -18.59 -19.34 -20.76
C GLY A 220 -17.61 -18.50 -21.59
N HIS A 221 -17.53 -17.20 -21.32
CA HIS A 221 -16.62 -16.23 -21.93
C HIS A 221 -16.48 -15.01 -21.00
N ALA A 222 -15.44 -14.21 -21.18
CA ALA A 222 -15.22 -13.04 -20.33
C ALA A 222 -16.28 -11.95 -20.55
N GLU A 223 -16.80 -11.40 -19.47
CA GLU A 223 -17.82 -10.34 -19.48
C GLU A 223 -17.50 -9.29 -18.42
N LEU A 224 -17.43 -8.02 -18.84
CA LEU A 224 -17.34 -6.87 -17.96
C LEU A 224 -18.61 -6.82 -17.10
N ASN A 225 -18.43 -6.67 -15.80
CA ASN A 225 -19.51 -6.61 -14.83
C ASN A 225 -19.48 -5.26 -14.09
N ASP A 226 -20.40 -5.05 -13.14
CA ASP A 226 -20.57 -3.76 -12.46
C ASP A 226 -19.46 -3.40 -11.44
N ASP A 227 -18.71 -4.37 -10.91
CA ASP A 227 -17.63 -4.14 -9.93
C ASP A 227 -16.22 -4.11 -10.56
N ASP A 228 -16.07 -4.57 -11.79
CA ASP A 228 -14.84 -4.47 -12.57
C ASP A 228 -14.36 -3.02 -12.72
N GLN A 229 -13.05 -2.80 -12.58
CA GLN A 229 -12.43 -1.47 -12.67
C GLN A 229 -11.79 -1.23 -14.04
N ILE A 230 -12.00 -0.03 -14.59
CA ILE A 230 -11.35 0.45 -15.83
C ILE A 230 -10.50 1.67 -15.47
N THR A 231 -9.19 1.53 -15.60
CA THR A 231 -8.21 2.51 -15.12
C THR A 231 -7.34 3.06 -16.24
N PHE A 232 -7.05 4.37 -16.21
CA PHE A 232 -6.11 5.08 -17.08
C PHE A 232 -5.50 6.28 -16.34
N MET A 233 -4.42 6.88 -16.85
CA MET A 233 -3.81 8.06 -16.22
C MET A 233 -4.49 9.35 -16.70
N ALA A 234 -4.77 10.30 -15.80
CA ALA A 234 -5.33 11.61 -16.16
C ALA A 234 -4.45 12.36 -17.17
N GLY A 235 -3.12 12.20 -17.08
CA GLY A 235 -2.16 12.77 -18.03
C GLY A 235 -2.29 12.27 -19.48
N ASP A 236 -3.03 11.19 -19.71
CA ASP A 236 -3.29 10.65 -21.05
C ASP A 236 -4.53 11.24 -21.70
N ALA A 237 -5.30 12.05 -20.96
CA ALA A 237 -6.50 12.67 -21.48
C ALA A 237 -6.20 13.71 -22.57
N GLY A 238 -7.16 13.88 -23.48
CA GLY A 238 -7.09 14.83 -24.58
C GLY A 238 -8.11 15.95 -24.46
N THR A 239 -8.19 16.74 -25.54
CA THR A 239 -9.28 17.71 -25.72
C THR A 239 -10.60 17.00 -26.07
N GLN A 240 -11.72 17.71 -25.95
CA GLN A 240 -12.99 17.18 -26.43
C GLN A 240 -12.97 16.97 -27.94
N ALA A 241 -13.38 15.79 -28.40
CA ALA A 241 -13.65 15.50 -29.80
C ALA A 241 -14.86 16.34 -30.29
N PRO A 242 -14.76 17.05 -31.42
CA PRO A 242 -15.89 17.79 -31.98
C PRO A 242 -17.11 16.91 -32.24
N SER A 243 -18.31 17.47 -32.10
CA SER A 243 -19.54 16.75 -32.43
C SER A 243 -19.51 16.20 -33.86
N GLY A 244 -19.89 14.93 -34.04
CA GLY A 244 -19.87 14.24 -35.32
C GLY A 244 -18.50 13.70 -35.74
N THR A 245 -17.47 13.83 -34.91
CA THR A 245 -16.16 13.19 -35.16
C THR A 245 -16.36 11.67 -35.28
N PRO A 246 -15.94 11.03 -36.39
CA PRO A 246 -16.02 9.58 -36.52
C PRO A 246 -15.17 8.91 -35.43
N GLN A 247 -15.65 7.79 -34.88
CA GLN A 247 -14.87 6.94 -33.97
C GLN A 247 -13.56 6.42 -34.63
N PRO A 248 -12.56 5.97 -33.85
CA PRO A 248 -11.34 5.38 -34.39
C PRO A 248 -11.63 4.23 -35.37
N ALA A 249 -10.87 4.17 -36.47
CA ALA A 249 -11.04 3.11 -37.46
C ALA A 249 -10.76 1.73 -36.85
N GLY A 250 -11.59 0.73 -37.18
CA GLY A 250 -11.43 -0.64 -36.66
C GLY A 250 -12.15 -0.92 -35.34
N THR A 251 -12.75 0.10 -34.71
CA THR A 251 -13.59 -0.07 -33.52
C THR A 251 -15.03 -0.43 -33.87
N GLN A 252 -15.76 -1.05 -32.95
CA GLN A 252 -17.16 -1.41 -33.11
C GLN A 252 -18.05 -0.16 -33.19
N ALA A 253 -18.93 -0.10 -34.19
CA ALA A 253 -19.75 1.08 -34.46
C ALA A 253 -20.79 1.36 -33.35
N GLY A 254 -20.88 2.63 -32.94
CA GLY A 254 -22.02 3.13 -32.14
C GLY A 254 -22.08 2.67 -30.70
N ASN A 255 -20.96 2.20 -30.13
CA ASN A 255 -20.88 1.72 -28.75
C ASN A 255 -19.91 2.51 -27.87
N GLY A 256 -19.26 3.55 -28.39
CA GLY A 256 -18.21 4.26 -27.68
C GLY A 256 -18.70 4.99 -26.44
N GLN A 257 -17.80 5.19 -25.49
CA GLN A 257 -18.02 5.97 -24.27
C GLN A 257 -17.07 7.16 -24.25
N GLN A 258 -17.50 8.25 -23.63
CA GLN A 258 -16.69 9.42 -23.34
C GLN A 258 -16.66 9.61 -21.83
N VAL A 259 -15.45 9.66 -21.28
CA VAL A 259 -15.16 10.00 -19.90
C VAL A 259 -14.66 11.45 -19.85
N ALA A 260 -15.45 12.32 -19.23
CA ALA A 260 -15.04 13.68 -18.91
C ALA A 260 -14.33 13.67 -17.55
N ILE A 261 -13.09 14.14 -17.52
CA ILE A 261 -12.29 14.28 -16.31
C ILE A 261 -12.35 15.76 -15.90
N VAL A 262 -12.86 16.02 -14.71
CA VAL A 262 -13.13 17.36 -14.19
C VAL A 262 -12.20 17.63 -13.02
N ASP A 263 -11.41 18.71 -13.14
CA ASP A 263 -10.63 19.26 -12.03
C ASP A 263 -11.49 20.24 -11.21
N PRO A 264 -11.89 19.89 -9.97
CA PRO A 264 -12.75 20.76 -9.17
C PRO A 264 -12.01 21.98 -8.60
N THR A 265 -10.67 22.01 -8.65
CA THR A 265 -9.84 23.14 -8.23
C THR A 265 -9.60 24.16 -9.33
N ALA A 266 -10.00 23.85 -10.57
CA ALA A 266 -9.85 24.76 -11.69
C ALA A 266 -10.69 26.05 -11.50
N PRO A 267 -10.23 27.20 -12.01
CA PRO A 267 -10.94 28.48 -11.84
C PRO A 267 -12.40 28.45 -12.33
N ALA A 268 -13.30 29.06 -11.55
CA ALA A 268 -14.74 29.14 -11.83
C ALA A 268 -15.11 30.08 -13.00
N ASP A 269 -14.14 30.70 -13.68
CA ASP A 269 -14.34 31.60 -14.81
C ASP A 269 -14.61 30.88 -16.14
N GLY A 270 -14.76 29.55 -16.08
CA GLY A 270 -15.01 28.71 -17.24
C GLY A 270 -13.74 28.22 -17.95
N SER A 271 -12.55 28.50 -17.40
CA SER A 271 -11.29 27.86 -17.81
C SER A 271 -11.12 26.45 -17.26
N ALA A 272 -12.15 25.85 -16.64
CA ALA A 272 -12.12 24.49 -16.10
C ALA A 272 -11.53 23.54 -17.14
N ALA A 273 -10.36 22.97 -16.84
CA ALA A 273 -9.68 22.06 -17.75
C ALA A 273 -10.40 20.71 -17.72
N THR A 274 -11.58 20.62 -18.34
CA THR A 274 -12.18 19.33 -18.62
C THR A 274 -11.36 18.66 -19.72
N SER A 275 -10.76 17.53 -19.39
CA SER A 275 -10.06 16.67 -20.33
C SER A 275 -10.88 15.40 -20.58
N TYR A 276 -10.58 14.71 -21.67
CA TYR A 276 -11.41 13.61 -22.15
C TYR A 276 -10.60 12.37 -22.51
N VAL A 277 -11.10 11.22 -22.04
CA VAL A 277 -10.72 9.90 -22.52
C VAL A 277 -11.94 9.26 -23.16
N TYR A 278 -11.72 8.50 -24.22
CA TYR A 278 -12.76 7.85 -25.00
C TYR A 278 -12.52 6.35 -25.00
N LEU A 279 -13.53 5.57 -24.65
CA LEU A 279 -13.45 4.12 -24.65
C LEU A 279 -14.20 3.57 -25.86
N PHE A 280 -13.61 2.61 -26.54
CA PHE A 280 -14.23 1.90 -27.66
C PHE A 280 -13.95 0.41 -27.55
N LEU A 281 -14.83 -0.42 -28.10
CA LEU A 281 -14.52 -1.84 -28.28
C LEU A 281 -13.75 -2.04 -29.58
N GLN A 282 -12.60 -2.70 -29.49
CA GLN A 282 -11.68 -2.98 -30.57
C GLN A 282 -11.36 -4.48 -30.56
N PRO A 283 -11.42 -5.17 -31.71
CA PRO A 283 -11.03 -6.59 -31.77
C PRO A 283 -9.59 -6.79 -31.28
N GLY A 284 -9.42 -7.60 -30.23
CA GLY A 284 -8.12 -7.83 -29.59
C GLY A 284 -7.68 -6.74 -28.62
N GLY A 285 -8.58 -5.80 -28.32
CA GLY A 285 -8.42 -4.81 -27.25
C GLY A 285 -7.34 -3.77 -27.49
N SER A 286 -6.92 -3.18 -26.37
CA SER A 286 -5.82 -2.22 -26.30
C SER A 286 -4.51 -2.81 -26.85
N HIS A 287 -3.78 -2.04 -27.64
CA HIS A 287 -2.41 -2.42 -28.03
C HIS A 287 -1.42 -2.36 -26.85
N PHE A 288 -1.85 -1.81 -25.71
CA PHE A 288 -1.10 -1.81 -24.47
C PHE A 288 -1.39 -3.05 -23.63
N ASN A 289 -0.33 -3.61 -23.06
CA ASN A 289 -0.36 -4.73 -22.11
C ASN A 289 0.81 -4.58 -21.12
N ALA A 290 0.96 -5.56 -20.22
CA ALA A 290 2.03 -5.61 -19.22
C ALA A 290 3.47 -5.45 -19.76
N SER A 291 3.73 -5.70 -21.05
CA SER A 291 5.07 -5.62 -21.65
C SER A 291 5.43 -4.25 -22.24
N ASN A 292 4.45 -3.37 -22.47
CA ASN A 292 4.65 -2.07 -23.13
C ASN A 292 3.89 -0.91 -22.45
N GLY A 293 3.39 -1.12 -21.23
CA GLY A 293 2.78 -0.09 -20.39
C GLY A 293 3.76 0.73 -19.55
N TYR A 294 3.22 1.43 -18.56
CA TYR A 294 3.99 2.29 -17.64
C TYR A 294 4.73 1.52 -16.54
N VAL A 295 4.20 0.38 -16.15
CA VAL A 295 4.62 -0.29 -14.92
C VAL A 295 5.16 -1.68 -15.26
N SER A 296 6.31 -1.99 -14.71
CA SER A 296 6.87 -3.34 -14.70
C SER A 296 6.95 -3.83 -13.26
N MET A 297 6.46 -5.04 -13.00
CA MET A 297 6.58 -5.73 -11.72
C MET A 297 7.32 -7.04 -11.94
N VAL A 298 8.43 -7.22 -11.22
CA VAL A 298 9.28 -8.41 -11.32
C VAL A 298 9.46 -9.00 -9.94
N ARG A 299 9.01 -10.25 -9.76
CA ARG A 299 9.29 -11.01 -8.54
C ARG A 299 10.79 -11.36 -8.47
N ASP A 300 11.34 -11.33 -7.25
CA ASP A 300 12.72 -11.74 -7.00
C ASP A 300 12.90 -13.20 -7.44
N ALA A 301 14.11 -13.58 -7.86
CA ALA A 301 14.37 -14.92 -8.39
C ALA A 301 14.08 -16.05 -7.38
N ASN A 302 14.06 -15.73 -6.08
CA ASN A 302 13.73 -16.61 -4.98
C ASN A 302 12.37 -16.27 -4.33
N ALA A 303 11.49 -15.51 -4.98
CA ALA A 303 10.22 -15.11 -4.39
C ALA A 303 9.34 -16.31 -4.02
N ASP A 304 9.44 -17.40 -4.77
CA ASP A 304 8.75 -18.65 -4.47
C ASP A 304 9.51 -19.59 -3.52
N GLU A 305 10.74 -19.27 -3.10
CA GLU A 305 11.48 -20.14 -2.18
C GLU A 305 10.73 -20.26 -0.84
N TRP A 306 10.46 -21.49 -0.41
CA TRP A 306 9.92 -21.77 0.91
C TRP A 306 10.96 -21.43 1.99
N VAL A 307 10.55 -20.55 2.90
CA VAL A 307 11.31 -20.13 4.08
C VAL A 307 10.48 -20.32 5.34
N ASP A 308 11.14 -20.36 6.49
CA ASP A 308 10.53 -20.43 7.81
C ASP A 308 11.40 -19.70 8.85
N ARG A 309 11.00 -19.75 10.13
CA ARG A 309 11.70 -19.09 11.24
C ARG A 309 13.19 -19.47 11.41
N TYR A 310 13.63 -20.59 10.84
CA TYR A 310 15.01 -21.10 10.96
C TYR A 310 15.84 -20.96 9.68
N THR A 311 15.27 -20.29 8.67
CA THR A 311 15.96 -19.98 7.42
C THR A 311 17.15 -19.03 7.65
N TRP A 312 17.03 -18.14 8.63
CA TRP A 312 18.06 -17.17 8.99
C TRP A 312 18.61 -17.43 10.40
N GLY A 313 19.85 -17.00 10.63
CA GLY A 313 20.43 -16.97 11.95
C GLY A 313 19.77 -15.90 12.82
N PRO A 314 19.81 -16.00 14.14
CA PRO A 314 19.00 -15.15 15.00
C PRO A 314 19.41 -13.66 15.00
N GLY A 315 20.67 -13.37 14.69
CA GLY A 315 21.18 -12.00 14.52
C GLY A 315 21.22 -11.48 13.08
N ASP A 316 20.66 -12.23 12.12
CA ASP A 316 20.66 -11.86 10.71
C ASP A 316 19.68 -10.70 10.46
N PRO A 317 20.10 -9.57 9.87
CA PRO A 317 19.22 -8.44 9.57
C PRO A 317 18.15 -8.76 8.51
N GLU A 318 18.28 -9.87 7.77
CA GLU A 318 17.28 -10.36 6.83
C GLU A 318 16.28 -11.32 7.46
N ARG A 319 16.43 -11.64 8.76
CA ARG A 319 15.55 -12.57 9.46
C ARG A 319 14.12 -12.07 9.42
N ILE A 320 13.24 -12.89 8.87
CA ILE A 320 11.79 -12.72 8.99
C ILE A 320 11.23 -13.84 9.87
N GLY A 321 10.21 -13.53 10.64
CA GLY A 321 9.43 -14.55 11.33
C GLY A 321 10.03 -15.13 12.61
N ILE A 322 10.04 -14.34 13.68
CA ILE A 322 10.32 -14.83 15.04
C ILE A 322 9.07 -14.95 15.90
N SER A 323 7.90 -14.58 15.37
CA SER A 323 6.64 -14.55 16.12
C SER A 323 6.06 -15.95 16.42
N ASN A 324 4.93 -15.94 17.12
CA ASN A 324 4.13 -17.07 17.55
C ASN A 324 3.72 -17.93 16.35
N VAL A 325 4.08 -19.23 16.40
CA VAL A 325 3.70 -20.28 15.43
C VAL A 325 2.19 -20.51 15.25
N GLY A 326 1.34 -19.73 15.92
CA GLY A 326 -0.10 -19.96 15.99
C GLY A 326 -0.94 -18.78 15.53
N TYR A 327 -0.36 -17.74 14.91
CA TYR A 327 -1.07 -16.49 14.58
C TYR A 327 -1.33 -16.37 13.07
N GLY A 328 -0.40 -16.86 12.25
CA GLY A 328 -0.45 -16.78 10.80
C GLY A 328 -1.14 -17.92 10.05
N PRO A 329 -0.79 -18.09 8.74
CA PRO A 329 -1.27 -19.20 7.94
C PRO A 329 -0.70 -20.55 8.41
N ASN A 330 0.45 -20.56 9.09
CA ASN A 330 1.11 -21.72 9.71
C ASN A 330 0.95 -23.02 8.92
N ILE A 331 1.31 -22.98 7.62
CA ILE A 331 1.22 -24.14 6.75
C ILE A 331 2.43 -25.05 6.96
N GLY A 332 2.17 -26.35 7.05
CA GLY A 332 3.22 -27.36 7.15
C GLY A 332 3.77 -27.80 5.79
N GLY A 333 4.96 -28.36 5.79
CA GLY A 333 5.61 -28.92 4.61
C GLY A 333 7.12 -28.91 4.72
N ASP A 334 7.82 -29.11 3.61
CA ASP A 334 9.27 -29.03 3.57
C ASP A 334 9.74 -27.59 3.25
N VAL A 335 10.89 -27.24 3.82
CA VAL A 335 11.73 -26.10 3.45
C VAL A 335 13.14 -26.60 3.19
N CYS A 336 13.90 -25.88 2.38
CA CYS A 336 15.28 -26.28 2.04
C CYS A 336 16.34 -25.35 2.62
N ARG A 337 15.94 -24.23 3.23
CA ARG A 337 16.86 -23.26 3.82
C ARG A 337 17.04 -23.50 5.31
N THR A 338 18.28 -23.59 5.75
CA THR A 338 18.61 -23.80 7.17
C THR A 338 19.84 -23.00 7.54
N ALA A 339 19.69 -22.05 8.47
CA ALA A 339 20.83 -21.33 8.98
C ALA A 339 21.75 -22.25 9.79
N ALA A 340 23.06 -22.17 9.56
CA ALA A 340 24.04 -22.97 10.30
C ALA A 340 24.06 -22.66 11.80
N ASN A 341 23.68 -21.44 12.18
CA ASN A 341 23.54 -20.96 13.55
C ASN A 341 22.07 -20.77 13.95
N ASN A 342 21.16 -21.58 13.41
CA ASN A 342 19.74 -21.55 13.80
C ASN A 342 19.57 -21.74 15.33
N ASP A 343 18.54 -21.10 15.86
CA ASP A 343 18.19 -21.07 17.27
C ASP A 343 17.13 -22.12 17.67
N ALA A 344 16.94 -23.15 16.85
CA ALA A 344 16.07 -24.27 17.19
C ALA A 344 16.61 -25.02 18.43
N SER A 345 15.71 -25.65 19.19
CA SER A 345 16.06 -26.42 20.38
C SER A 345 15.51 -27.85 20.31
N PRO A 346 16.35 -28.88 20.03
CA PRO A 346 17.78 -28.79 19.70
C PRO A 346 18.03 -28.15 18.32
N PRO A 347 19.26 -27.64 18.05
CA PRO A 347 19.58 -27.05 16.75
C PRO A 347 19.32 -28.02 15.59
N ILE A 348 18.78 -27.49 14.50
CA ILE A 348 18.56 -28.26 13.27
C ILE A 348 19.93 -28.54 12.64
N THR A 349 20.21 -29.82 12.37
CA THR A 349 21.47 -30.30 11.81
C THR A 349 21.37 -30.67 10.33
N THR A 350 20.17 -30.63 9.75
CA THR A 350 19.98 -30.84 8.31
C THR A 350 20.76 -29.78 7.53
N PRO A 351 21.62 -30.17 6.57
CA PRO A 351 22.39 -29.22 5.78
C PRO A 351 21.51 -28.26 4.98
N ASP A 352 21.95 -27.01 4.85
CA ASP A 352 21.32 -26.03 3.95
C ASP A 352 21.23 -26.58 2.51
N GLY A 353 20.10 -26.34 1.85
CA GLY A 353 19.75 -26.92 0.55
C GLY A 353 19.13 -28.32 0.60
N SER A 354 19.11 -28.98 1.77
CA SER A 354 18.43 -30.28 1.94
C SER A 354 17.01 -30.08 2.49
N PRO A 355 15.99 -30.78 1.95
CA PRO A 355 14.63 -30.69 2.47
C PRO A 355 14.54 -31.10 3.94
N ARG A 356 13.78 -30.34 4.73
CA ARG A 356 13.42 -30.64 6.10
C ARG A 356 11.98 -30.21 6.39
N PRO A 357 11.29 -30.89 7.32
CA PRO A 357 9.95 -30.47 7.71
C PRO A 357 9.97 -29.12 8.43
N SER A 358 8.91 -28.36 8.19
CA SER A 358 8.53 -27.10 8.83
C SER A 358 7.02 -27.10 9.08
N ILE A 359 6.58 -26.30 10.04
CA ILE A 359 5.16 -26.14 10.42
C ILE A 359 4.63 -24.73 10.14
N ASP A 360 5.50 -23.85 9.64
CA ASP A 360 5.29 -22.43 9.51
C ASP A 360 6.09 -21.90 8.33
N ARG A 361 5.93 -22.56 7.18
CA ARG A 361 6.61 -22.14 5.95
C ARG A 361 5.79 -21.11 5.19
N GLN A 362 6.48 -20.21 4.50
CA GLN A 362 5.91 -19.17 3.64
C GLN A 362 6.85 -18.93 2.46
N PRO A 363 6.35 -18.44 1.31
CA PRO A 363 7.22 -17.97 0.24
C PRO A 363 7.91 -16.66 0.68
N ARG A 364 9.00 -16.27 0.00
CA ARG A 364 9.67 -14.98 0.27
C ARG A 364 8.92 -13.77 -0.28
N ASP A 365 8.21 -13.92 -1.39
CA ASP A 365 7.37 -12.89 -2.03
C ASP A 365 8.04 -11.56 -2.40
N GLY A 366 9.37 -11.50 -2.39
CA GLY A 366 10.12 -10.32 -2.82
C GLY A 366 9.74 -9.86 -4.22
N THR A 367 9.56 -8.56 -4.41
CA THR A 367 9.14 -7.95 -5.68
C THR A 367 9.77 -6.56 -5.87
N THR A 368 10.15 -6.26 -7.10
CA THR A 368 10.55 -4.92 -7.53
C THR A 368 9.57 -4.39 -8.59
N VAL A 369 9.02 -3.22 -8.33
CA VAL A 369 8.23 -2.43 -9.28
C VAL A 369 9.10 -1.32 -9.85
N THR A 370 9.04 -1.10 -11.16
CA THR A 370 9.76 -0.03 -11.86
C THR A 370 8.84 0.67 -12.84
N THR A 371 8.91 2.00 -12.84
CA THR A 371 8.18 2.90 -13.74
C THR A 371 9.17 3.89 -14.38
N PRO A 372 8.73 4.75 -15.31
CA PRO A 372 9.56 5.84 -15.82
C PRO A 372 10.02 6.85 -14.75
N THR A 373 9.34 6.93 -13.60
CA THR A 373 9.57 7.97 -12.60
C THR A 373 10.09 7.44 -11.27
N TYR A 374 9.94 6.15 -10.96
CA TYR A 374 10.45 5.55 -9.73
C TYR A 374 10.68 4.05 -9.80
N SER A 375 11.30 3.50 -8.75
CA SER A 375 11.28 2.06 -8.46
C SER A 375 11.02 1.82 -6.97
N VAL A 376 10.16 0.85 -6.67
CA VAL A 376 9.89 0.36 -5.31
C VAL A 376 10.36 -1.08 -5.21
N ARG A 377 11.10 -1.42 -4.15
CA ARG A 377 11.43 -2.82 -3.83
C ARG A 377 10.85 -3.21 -2.48
N ALA A 378 10.05 -4.26 -2.49
CA ALA A 378 9.69 -4.98 -1.28
C ALA A 378 10.45 -6.31 -1.23
N SER A 379 11.02 -6.62 -0.07
CA SER A 379 11.73 -7.89 0.15
C SER A 379 10.81 -8.99 0.67
N GLY A 380 9.54 -8.67 0.92
CA GLY A 380 8.50 -9.56 1.41
C GLY A 380 7.12 -8.90 1.25
N ARG A 381 6.15 -9.37 2.01
CA ARG A 381 4.75 -8.91 1.95
C ARG A 381 4.56 -7.55 2.61
N TRP A 382 5.18 -7.33 3.76
CA TRP A 382 5.06 -6.08 4.51
C TRP A 382 6.29 -5.19 4.34
N MET A 383 7.49 -5.75 4.14
CA MET A 383 8.73 -4.98 4.09
C MET A 383 8.98 -4.26 2.75
N VAL A 384 8.80 -2.93 2.72
CA VAL A 384 9.31 -2.07 1.62
C VAL A 384 10.66 -1.49 2.00
N ARG A 385 11.71 -1.82 1.25
CA ARG A 385 13.11 -1.49 1.61
C ARG A 385 13.76 -0.45 0.72
N SER A 386 13.18 -0.20 -0.45
CA SER A 386 13.72 0.78 -1.37
C SER A 386 12.64 1.55 -2.10
N VAL A 387 12.81 2.86 -2.14
CA VAL A 387 12.11 3.79 -3.03
C VAL A 387 13.17 4.65 -3.69
N ARG A 388 13.27 4.57 -5.02
CA ARG A 388 14.20 5.41 -5.80
C ARG A 388 13.39 6.23 -6.76
N VAL A 389 13.69 7.51 -6.87
CA VAL A 389 13.00 8.42 -7.78
C VAL A 389 13.93 8.72 -8.96
N ALA A 390 13.36 8.86 -10.16
CA ALA A 390 14.09 9.17 -11.37
C ALA A 390 14.67 10.60 -11.31
N GLY A 391 15.92 10.74 -11.75
CA GLY A 391 16.61 12.01 -11.96
C GLY A 391 17.17 12.11 -13.38
N SER A 392 18.02 13.12 -13.63
CA SER A 392 18.58 13.41 -14.96
C SER A 392 19.48 12.30 -15.54
N GLY A 393 19.84 11.29 -14.75
CA GLY A 393 20.71 10.17 -15.14
C GLY A 393 20.09 8.78 -14.96
N GLY A 394 18.77 8.69 -14.76
CA GLY A 394 18.07 7.46 -14.40
C GLY A 394 17.60 7.46 -12.93
N LEU A 395 17.30 6.28 -12.38
CA LEU A 395 16.89 6.14 -10.97
C LEU A 395 18.00 6.61 -10.03
N GLY A 396 17.65 7.48 -9.09
CA GLY A 396 18.54 8.02 -8.07
C GLY A 396 18.88 7.02 -6.96
N THR A 397 19.38 7.54 -5.85
CA THR A 397 19.62 6.72 -4.64
C THR A 397 18.32 6.24 -4.01
N ASN A 398 18.42 5.25 -3.13
CA ASN A 398 17.29 4.88 -2.27
C ASN A 398 17.01 6.02 -1.28
N LEU A 399 15.77 6.52 -1.24
CA LEU A 399 15.35 7.60 -0.36
C LEU A 399 14.98 7.10 1.04
N ILE A 400 14.50 5.85 1.15
CA ILE A 400 14.00 5.30 2.41
C ILE A 400 14.99 4.32 3.02
N SER A 401 15.09 4.33 4.34
CA SER A 401 15.63 3.21 5.08
C SER A 401 14.65 2.04 4.92
N ARG A 402 13.38 2.26 5.27
CA ARG A 402 12.31 1.25 5.23
C ARG A 402 10.92 1.87 5.42
N TRP A 403 9.89 1.27 4.85
CA TRP A 403 8.52 1.42 5.34
C TRP A 403 8.23 0.35 6.38
N LYS A 404 7.65 0.75 7.51
CA LYS A 404 7.41 -0.12 8.67
C LYS A 404 5.95 -0.04 9.08
N GLY A 405 5.42 -1.20 9.44
CA GLY A 405 4.15 -1.36 10.10
C GLY A 405 4.39 -1.88 11.51
N ARG A 406 3.72 -1.32 12.51
CA ARG A 406 3.92 -1.70 13.92
C ARG A 406 2.61 -1.81 14.67
N ALA A 407 2.60 -2.65 15.69
CA ALA A 407 1.57 -2.63 16.72
C ALA A 407 2.17 -2.29 18.10
N PHE A 408 1.37 -1.56 18.86
CA PHE A 408 1.54 -1.15 20.25
C PHE A 408 2.67 -0.14 20.48
N GLN A 409 3.90 -0.36 20.03
CA GLN A 409 5.04 0.50 20.38
C GLN A 409 5.93 0.83 19.18
N SER A 410 6.59 1.99 19.22
CA SER A 410 7.57 2.36 18.20
C SER A 410 8.96 1.77 18.45
N SER A 411 9.20 1.04 19.56
CA SER A 411 10.49 0.38 19.82
C SER A 411 10.33 -0.84 20.72
N PRO A 412 11.13 -1.91 20.52
CA PRO A 412 11.17 -3.08 21.39
C PRO A 412 11.68 -2.76 22.81
N ASN A 413 12.23 -1.57 23.03
CA ASN A 413 12.72 -1.11 24.33
C ASN A 413 11.59 -0.75 25.32
N SER A 414 10.34 -0.59 24.86
CA SER A 414 9.28 -0.14 25.75
C SER A 414 8.77 -1.28 26.64
N THR A 415 8.40 -0.89 27.86
CA THR A 415 8.07 -1.83 28.95
C THR A 415 6.63 -1.72 29.41
N ILE A 416 5.82 -0.87 28.76
CA ILE A 416 4.45 -0.60 29.21
C ILE A 416 3.35 -1.35 28.46
N SER A 417 3.64 -1.89 27.26
CA SER A 417 2.62 -2.65 26.51
C SER A 417 2.30 -3.94 27.25
N VAL A 418 1.02 -4.24 27.35
CA VAL A 418 0.50 -5.47 27.97
C VAL A 418 0.68 -6.67 27.03
N VAL A 419 0.91 -6.41 25.73
CA VAL A 419 0.92 -7.40 24.65
C VAL A 419 2.25 -7.47 23.88
N GLY A 420 3.16 -6.52 24.11
CA GLY A 420 4.52 -6.52 23.55
C GLY A 420 4.72 -5.54 22.39
N PHE A 421 5.81 -5.73 21.66
CA PHE A 421 6.17 -5.02 20.43
C PHE A 421 5.94 -5.96 19.24
N GLU A 422 5.29 -5.47 18.19
CA GLU A 422 5.15 -6.20 16.93
C GLU A 422 5.56 -5.31 15.75
N ASP A 423 6.26 -5.89 14.79
CA ASP A 423 6.75 -5.19 13.61
C ASP A 423 6.55 -5.97 12.30
N GLU A 424 6.74 -5.25 11.19
CA GLU A 424 6.53 -5.77 9.85
C GLU A 424 7.42 -6.98 9.54
N GLN A 425 8.69 -6.94 9.97
CA GLN A 425 9.73 -7.88 9.59
C GLN A 425 9.64 -9.17 10.39
N THR A 426 9.53 -9.07 11.72
CA THR A 426 9.72 -10.19 12.62
C THR A 426 8.39 -10.85 12.99
N ASN A 427 7.29 -10.09 13.00
CA ASN A 427 5.95 -10.58 13.30
C ASN A 427 5.12 -10.79 12.04
N TRP A 428 4.93 -9.75 11.23
CA TRP A 428 3.88 -9.77 10.22
C TRP A 428 4.26 -10.55 8.96
N GLU A 429 5.54 -10.56 8.56
CA GLU A 429 6.00 -11.36 7.41
C GLU A 429 5.66 -12.85 7.57
N LEU A 430 5.95 -13.47 8.72
CA LEU A 430 5.65 -14.89 8.95
C LEU A 430 4.15 -15.17 9.03
N ASN A 431 3.39 -14.21 9.55
CA ASN A 431 1.97 -14.39 9.81
C ASN A 431 1.06 -13.92 8.67
N SER A 432 1.61 -13.66 7.50
CA SER A 432 0.90 -13.17 6.32
C SER A 432 1.08 -14.08 5.11
N SER A 433 0.27 -13.84 4.08
CA SER A 433 0.44 -14.40 2.74
C SER A 433 0.18 -13.33 1.71
N LEU A 434 0.81 -13.45 0.55
CA LEU A 434 0.38 -12.69 -0.61
C LEU A 434 -0.91 -13.34 -1.13
N LEU A 435 -2.02 -12.59 -1.14
CA LEU A 435 -3.29 -13.03 -1.73
C LEU A 435 -3.09 -13.22 -3.24
N GLY A 436 -2.56 -12.19 -3.90
CA GLY A 436 -2.16 -12.25 -5.29
C GLY A 436 -1.42 -10.99 -5.74
N TRP A 437 -0.98 -11.03 -6.99
CA TRP A 437 -0.41 -9.88 -7.68
C TRP A 437 -0.81 -9.87 -9.16
N LYS A 438 -0.86 -8.68 -9.75
CA LYS A 438 -1.16 -8.45 -11.17
C LYS A 438 -0.39 -7.24 -11.69
N VAL A 439 0.03 -7.27 -12.94
CA VAL A 439 0.55 -6.10 -13.66
C VAL A 439 -0.11 -6.02 -15.03
N GLY A 440 -0.65 -4.85 -15.33
CA GLY A 440 -1.16 -4.50 -16.66
C GLY A 440 -0.45 -3.25 -17.19
N PRO A 441 -1.01 -2.61 -18.22
CA PRO A 441 -0.33 -1.49 -18.86
C PRO A 441 -0.35 -0.17 -18.06
N VAL A 442 -1.27 -0.03 -17.10
CA VAL A 442 -1.45 1.23 -16.34
C VAL A 442 -0.92 1.11 -14.93
N ARG A 443 -1.16 -0.02 -14.26
CA ARG A 443 -0.78 -0.25 -12.87
C ARG A 443 -0.34 -1.69 -12.58
N ALA A 444 0.45 -1.83 -11.53
CA ALA A 444 0.62 -3.11 -10.83
C ALA A 444 -0.19 -3.10 -9.52
N ILE A 445 -0.68 -4.26 -9.12
CA ILE A 445 -1.47 -4.50 -7.91
C ILE A 445 -0.83 -5.67 -7.16
N ARG A 446 -0.66 -5.56 -5.85
CA ARG A 446 -0.43 -6.73 -4.98
C ARG A 446 -1.30 -6.60 -3.75
N GLU A 447 -1.77 -7.71 -3.23
CA GLU A 447 -2.55 -7.71 -1.99
C GLU A 447 -1.97 -8.69 -0.98
N VAL A 448 -1.74 -8.18 0.22
CA VAL A 448 -1.25 -8.93 1.37
C VAL A 448 -2.43 -9.25 2.27
N TRP A 449 -2.52 -10.50 2.71
CA TRP A 449 -3.54 -10.98 3.64
C TRP A 449 -2.88 -11.51 4.91
N GLY A 450 -3.28 -10.94 6.04
CA GLY A 450 -2.82 -11.29 7.38
C GLY A 450 -1.70 -10.37 7.89
N ALA A 451 -1.72 -10.16 9.19
CA ALA A 451 -0.63 -9.71 10.04
C ALA A 451 -0.56 -10.67 11.25
N ASP A 452 0.12 -10.33 12.35
CA ASP A 452 0.21 -11.22 13.52
C ASP A 452 -1.17 -11.60 14.09
N SER A 453 -1.73 -10.80 15.01
CA SER A 453 -3.08 -11.06 15.51
C SER A 453 -4.19 -10.63 14.53
N GLY A 454 -3.85 -9.78 13.55
CA GLY A 454 -4.71 -9.31 12.47
C GLY A 454 -4.90 -10.36 11.38
N THR A 455 -5.70 -11.38 11.68
CA THR A 455 -5.83 -12.60 10.88
C THR A 455 -6.38 -12.35 9.46
N ASN A 456 -7.33 -11.42 9.32
CA ASN A 456 -7.97 -11.07 8.04
C ASN A 456 -7.69 -9.64 7.57
N VAL A 457 -6.72 -8.95 8.21
CA VAL A 457 -6.25 -7.65 7.72
C VAL A 457 -5.77 -7.79 6.28
N THR A 458 -6.15 -6.88 5.41
CA THR A 458 -5.57 -6.78 4.05
C THR A 458 -4.83 -5.47 3.85
N LYS A 459 -3.77 -5.53 3.05
CA LYS A 459 -3.07 -4.37 2.51
C LYS A 459 -2.95 -4.53 1.00
N THR A 460 -3.67 -3.72 0.26
CA THR A 460 -3.62 -3.67 -1.20
C THR A 460 -2.71 -2.55 -1.63
N GLU A 461 -1.76 -2.86 -2.49
CA GLU A 461 -0.76 -1.93 -2.99
C GLU A 461 -0.96 -1.70 -4.48
N PHE A 462 -1.17 -0.44 -4.87
CA PHE A 462 -1.32 -0.02 -6.25
C PHE A 462 -0.11 0.78 -6.69
N TYR A 463 0.50 0.43 -7.81
CA TYR A 463 1.65 1.14 -8.35
C TYR A 463 1.30 1.71 -9.73
N TYR A 464 1.29 3.04 -9.86
CA TYR A 464 1.00 3.78 -11.09
C TYR A 464 2.27 4.42 -11.66
N ARG A 465 2.15 5.10 -12.80
CA ARG A 465 3.29 5.74 -13.47
C ARG A 465 4.08 6.68 -12.56
N ASP A 466 3.42 7.54 -11.78
CA ASP A 466 4.05 8.68 -11.06
C ASP A 466 3.87 8.63 -9.53
N GLY A 467 3.13 7.65 -9.02
CA GLY A 467 2.89 7.44 -7.60
C GLY A 467 2.37 6.04 -7.33
N PHE A 468 2.21 5.72 -6.05
CA PHE A 468 1.64 4.46 -5.60
C PHE A 468 0.80 4.69 -4.36
N ASP A 469 -0.04 3.71 -4.04
CA ASP A 469 -0.97 3.75 -2.92
C ASP A 469 -0.91 2.44 -2.11
N PHE A 470 -1.07 2.56 -0.79
CA PHE A 470 -1.37 1.45 0.12
C PHE A 470 -2.76 1.63 0.75
N SER A 471 -3.70 0.78 0.36
CA SER A 471 -5.05 0.66 0.95
C SER A 471 -5.05 -0.43 2.02
N TYR A 472 -5.54 -0.09 3.21
CA TYR A 472 -5.59 -0.95 4.38
C TYR A 472 -7.04 -1.24 4.76
N HIS A 473 -7.39 -2.51 4.90
CA HIS A 473 -8.63 -2.96 5.54
C HIS A 473 -8.25 -3.69 6.83
N VAL A 474 -8.24 -2.94 7.93
CA VAL A 474 -7.83 -3.44 9.23
C VAL A 474 -8.99 -4.18 9.88
N ARG A 475 -8.77 -5.47 10.17
CA ARG A 475 -9.68 -6.44 10.81
C ARG A 475 -9.01 -7.13 11.98
N VAL A 476 -9.22 -6.65 13.20
CA VAL A 476 -8.41 -7.03 14.38
C VAL A 476 -9.24 -7.22 15.65
N HIS A 477 -8.67 -7.87 16.65
CA HIS A 477 -9.23 -7.78 17.99
C HIS A 477 -9.03 -6.36 18.56
N PRO A 478 -9.74 -5.95 19.64
CA PRO A 478 -9.54 -4.65 20.27
C PRO A 478 -8.06 -4.35 20.52
N ILE A 479 -7.59 -3.20 19.99
CA ILE A 479 -6.22 -2.73 20.14
C ILE A 479 -6.14 -1.75 21.32
N PRO A 480 -5.16 -1.89 22.25
CA PRO A 480 -4.99 -0.95 23.35
C PRO A 480 -4.60 0.47 22.86
N PRO A 481 -4.63 1.49 23.76
CA PRO A 481 -4.43 2.89 23.40
C PRO A 481 -3.05 3.26 22.81
N ASP A 482 -2.12 2.32 22.80
CA ASP A 482 -0.77 2.47 22.28
C ASP A 482 -0.68 2.18 20.77
N GLY A 483 -1.72 1.55 20.21
CA GLY A 483 -2.16 1.75 18.83
C GLY A 483 -1.45 0.95 17.75
N LEU A 484 -1.75 1.27 16.49
CA LEU A 484 -1.06 0.75 15.30
C LEU A 484 -0.31 1.90 14.61
N TYR A 485 0.77 1.58 13.90
CA TYR A 485 1.57 2.56 13.18
C TYR A 485 1.82 2.14 11.74
N THR A 486 1.80 3.12 10.86
CA THR A 486 2.57 3.08 9.61
C THR A 486 3.65 4.14 9.69
N SER A 487 4.85 3.83 9.20
CA SER A 487 6.00 4.71 9.30
C SER A 487 6.93 4.57 8.11
N TRP A 488 7.46 5.69 7.66
CA TRP A 488 8.44 5.82 6.61
C TRP A 488 9.71 6.35 7.22
N ASP A 489 10.72 5.50 7.35
CA ASP A 489 12.06 5.92 7.74
C ASP A 489 12.85 6.33 6.51
N PHE A 490 13.54 7.46 6.58
CA PHE A 490 14.34 7.96 5.47
C PHE A 490 15.82 7.67 5.63
N ARG A 491 16.57 7.77 4.53
CA ARG A 491 18.04 7.71 4.58
C ARG A 491 18.60 9.10 4.77
N TYR A 492 19.47 9.24 5.75
CA TYR A 492 20.18 10.48 6.01
C TYR A 492 20.92 10.97 4.76
N GLY A 493 20.70 12.25 4.44
CA GLY A 493 21.29 12.90 3.27
C GLY A 493 20.70 12.52 1.92
N ALA A 494 19.77 11.55 1.84
CA ALA A 494 18.98 11.31 0.63
C ALA A 494 17.79 12.28 0.51
N VAL A 495 17.20 12.63 1.65
CA VAL A 495 16.22 13.71 1.84
C VAL A 495 16.80 14.74 2.80
N GLN A 496 16.40 16.00 2.66
CA GLN A 496 16.97 17.12 3.44
C GLN A 496 15.91 18.00 4.11
N THR A 497 14.67 17.99 3.63
CA THR A 497 13.64 18.87 4.20
C THR A 497 12.30 18.17 4.29
N TYR A 498 11.67 18.23 5.45
CA TYR A 498 10.27 17.86 5.68
C TYR A 498 9.39 19.10 5.57
N TYR A 499 8.30 19.02 4.81
CA TYR A 499 7.29 20.07 4.70
C TYR A 499 5.93 19.54 5.15
N ASN A 500 5.18 20.41 5.81
CA ASN A 500 3.76 20.22 6.09
C ASN A 500 3.04 21.57 5.99
N GLN A 501 1.71 21.57 6.16
CA GLN A 501 0.92 22.80 6.02
C GLN A 501 1.27 23.90 7.03
N LYS A 502 1.81 23.56 8.21
CA LYS A 502 2.20 24.54 9.24
C LYS A 502 3.66 24.98 9.14
N ASN A 503 4.50 24.21 8.44
CA ASN A 503 5.90 24.50 8.19
C ASN A 503 6.18 24.58 6.68
N PRO A 504 5.57 25.54 5.95
CA PRO A 504 5.76 25.65 4.51
C PRO A 504 7.19 26.06 4.11
N ALA A 505 7.97 26.61 5.06
CA ALA A 505 9.40 26.91 4.87
C ALA A 505 10.31 25.68 5.07
N GLY A 506 9.75 24.57 5.58
CA GLY A 506 10.44 23.32 5.80
C GLY A 506 11.15 23.21 7.15
N ILE A 507 11.29 21.96 7.60
CA ILE A 507 12.08 21.54 8.76
C ILE A 507 13.24 20.70 8.22
N ALA A 508 14.46 20.94 8.71
CA ALA A 508 15.62 20.16 8.29
C ALA A 508 15.48 18.70 8.73
N VAL A 509 15.80 17.78 7.82
CA VAL A 509 15.98 16.36 8.12
C VAL A 509 17.47 16.14 8.36
N ASP A 510 17.90 16.18 9.61
CA ASP A 510 19.30 16.10 9.99
C ASP A 510 19.62 15.10 11.11
N GLY A 511 18.64 14.26 11.45
CA GLY A 511 18.78 13.22 12.45
C GLY A 511 18.83 13.75 13.88
N ARG A 512 18.51 15.02 14.11
CA ARG A 512 18.48 15.62 15.45
C ARG A 512 17.06 15.85 15.91
N ASN A 513 16.75 15.26 17.06
CA ASN A 513 15.49 15.51 17.74
C ASN A 513 15.46 16.95 18.26
N ALA A 514 14.99 17.87 17.41
CA ALA A 514 14.87 19.29 17.72
C ALA A 514 13.51 19.63 18.34
N GLN A 515 12.55 18.71 18.28
CA GLN A 515 11.14 18.98 18.61
C GLN A 515 10.79 18.56 20.04
N SER A 516 11.30 17.41 20.53
CA SER A 516 11.10 16.86 21.89
C SER A 516 9.64 16.78 22.40
N ALA A 517 8.68 17.17 21.58
CA ALA A 517 7.25 17.18 21.83
C ALA A 517 6.63 16.23 20.82
N GLY A 518 5.65 15.43 21.23
CA GLY A 518 5.06 14.39 20.37
C GLY A 518 5.79 13.06 20.38
N GLU A 519 7.09 13.05 20.63
CA GLU A 519 7.89 11.84 20.84
C GLU A 519 7.88 11.48 22.34
N ILE A 520 7.09 10.47 22.71
CA ILE A 520 7.05 9.95 24.08
C ILE A 520 8.04 8.79 24.14
N ASP A 521 9.11 8.92 24.92
CA ASP A 521 10.11 7.87 25.14
C ASP A 521 10.05 7.26 26.57
N GLN A 522 9.33 7.94 27.47
CA GLN A 522 9.09 7.46 28.83
C GLN A 522 7.81 8.05 29.40
N VAL A 523 7.17 7.32 30.32
CA VAL A 523 6.05 7.82 31.10
C VAL A 523 6.52 9.01 31.95
N PRO A 524 5.94 10.22 31.82
CA PRO A 524 6.48 11.43 32.44
C PRO A 524 6.63 11.38 33.97
N VAL A 525 5.83 10.56 34.65
CA VAL A 525 5.80 10.47 36.12
C VAL A 525 6.69 9.34 36.64
N SER A 526 6.65 8.16 36.03
CA SER A 526 7.40 6.99 36.50
C SER A 526 8.79 6.87 35.88
N GLY A 527 9.06 7.56 34.76
CA GLY A 527 10.28 7.37 33.98
C GLY A 527 10.37 5.98 33.32
N GLN A 528 9.26 5.24 33.30
CA GLN A 528 9.21 3.92 32.70
C GLN A 528 9.32 4.05 31.17
N PRO A 529 10.21 3.30 30.49
CA PRO A 529 10.35 3.33 29.04
C PRO A 529 9.04 3.02 28.33
N ALA A 530 8.65 3.93 27.43
CA ALA A 530 7.36 3.95 26.75
C ALA A 530 7.52 4.75 25.46
N PHE A 531 7.45 4.07 24.30
CA PHE A 531 7.84 4.65 23.01
C PHE A 531 6.62 4.78 22.08
N PHE A 532 6.09 5.99 21.94
CA PHE A 532 4.98 6.33 21.05
C PHE A 532 5.18 7.70 20.43
N ASN A 533 4.90 7.82 19.14
CA ASN A 533 4.93 9.08 18.42
C ASN A 533 3.50 9.63 18.27
N THR A 534 3.31 10.93 18.41
CA THR A 534 2.04 11.61 18.21
C THR A 534 2.26 12.96 17.52
N CYS A 535 1.18 13.53 16.98
CA CYS A 535 1.23 14.86 16.39
C CYS A 535 1.65 15.92 17.42
N VAL A 536 2.32 16.96 16.93
CA VAL A 536 2.69 18.14 17.71
C VAL A 536 1.76 19.28 17.29
N PRO A 537 0.70 19.64 18.03
CA PRO A 537 -0.31 20.60 17.56
C PRO A 537 0.23 22.00 17.20
N THR A 538 1.42 22.37 17.68
CA THR A 538 2.08 23.64 17.31
C THR A 538 2.81 23.58 15.98
N GLN A 539 3.14 22.39 15.48
CA GLN A 539 3.93 22.17 14.27
C GLN A 539 3.16 21.36 13.23
N ASP A 540 2.12 20.63 13.61
CA ASP A 540 1.37 19.73 12.73
C ASP A 540 -0.11 20.02 12.77
N ILE A 541 -0.79 19.60 11.72
CA ILE A 541 -2.24 19.43 11.72
C ILE A 541 -2.51 18.02 12.25
N CYS A 542 -3.14 17.92 13.42
CA CYS A 542 -3.41 16.64 14.10
C CYS A 542 -4.61 15.88 13.49
N THR A 543 -4.61 15.71 12.19
CA THR A 543 -5.55 14.84 11.45
C THR A 543 -4.82 14.28 10.24
N ALA A 544 -5.06 13.01 9.95
CA ALA A 544 -4.56 12.36 8.74
C ALA A 544 -5.31 12.83 7.48
N ILE A 545 -6.60 13.16 7.62
CA ILE A 545 -7.48 13.48 6.50
C ILE A 545 -7.12 14.85 5.89
N TYR A 546 -6.98 14.90 4.56
CA TYR A 546 -6.68 16.11 3.77
C TYR A 546 -5.46 16.89 4.24
N ASN A 547 -4.47 16.19 4.79
CA ASN A 547 -3.26 16.78 5.34
C ASN A 547 -2.02 16.25 4.62
N PRO A 548 -1.69 16.76 3.42
CA PRO A 548 -0.49 16.38 2.70
C PRO A 548 0.79 16.75 3.45
N GLU A 549 1.77 15.86 3.38
CA GLU A 549 3.09 15.97 3.99
C GLU A 549 4.16 15.60 2.95
N GLU A 550 5.38 16.14 3.05
CA GLU A 550 6.41 15.91 2.04
C GLU A 550 7.80 15.71 2.65
N LEU A 551 8.53 14.72 2.17
CA LEU A 551 9.99 14.61 2.35
C LEU A 551 10.69 14.93 1.02
N SER A 552 11.53 15.95 1.06
CA SER A 552 12.11 16.57 -0.13
C SER A 552 13.61 16.43 -0.16
N GLY A 553 14.13 16.08 -1.34
CA GLY A 553 15.53 15.72 -1.55
C GLY A 553 16.14 16.25 -2.85
N ASN A 554 17.46 16.16 -2.94
CA ASN A 554 18.23 16.40 -4.17
C ASN A 554 18.23 15.21 -5.14
N GLN A 555 17.64 14.08 -4.76
CA GLN A 555 17.50 12.87 -5.55
C GLN A 555 16.02 12.50 -5.80
N GLY A 556 15.11 13.45 -5.60
CA GLY A 556 13.67 13.25 -5.61
C GLY A 556 13.01 13.59 -4.27
N SER A 557 11.70 13.75 -4.33
CA SER A 557 10.82 14.05 -3.20
C SER A 557 9.65 13.07 -3.17
N LEU A 558 9.11 12.81 -1.99
CA LEU A 558 7.92 11.99 -1.77
C LEU A 558 6.85 12.86 -1.12
N VAL A 559 5.69 12.96 -1.75
CA VAL A 559 4.50 13.62 -1.21
C VAL A 559 3.54 12.55 -0.72
N PHE A 560 3.17 12.64 0.55
CA PHE A 560 2.30 11.71 1.25
C PHE A 560 0.91 12.30 1.42
N ALA A 561 -0.09 11.44 1.29
CA ALA A 561 -1.47 11.80 1.51
C ALA A 561 -2.24 10.61 2.05
N ALA A 562 -2.99 10.85 3.12
CA ALA A 562 -3.81 9.83 3.74
C ALA A 562 -5.29 10.21 3.66
N ASP A 563 -6.13 9.22 3.44
CA ASP A 563 -7.57 9.35 3.56
C ASP A 563 -8.16 8.20 4.36
N ILE A 564 -9.31 8.45 4.97
CA ILE A 564 -10.11 7.49 5.70
C ILE A 564 -11.42 7.30 4.92
N THR A 565 -11.55 6.16 4.26
CA THR A 565 -12.56 5.93 3.22
C THR A 565 -13.80 5.18 3.73
N GLY A 566 -13.71 4.56 4.91
CA GLY A 566 -14.77 3.72 5.50
C GLY A 566 -15.78 4.47 6.38
N PRO A 567 -17.09 4.19 6.26
CA PRO A 567 -18.12 4.79 7.13
C PRO A 567 -17.99 4.34 8.59
N THR A 568 -17.42 3.17 8.85
CA THR A 568 -17.13 2.63 10.18
C THR A 568 -15.96 3.36 10.84
N THR A 569 -14.97 3.77 10.05
CA THR A 569 -13.77 4.47 10.53
C THR A 569 -14.05 5.91 11.00
N VAL A 570 -15.14 6.53 10.56
CA VAL A 570 -15.59 7.83 11.12
C VAL A 570 -16.00 7.69 12.60
N LEU A 571 -16.30 6.47 13.06
CA LEU A 571 -16.67 6.17 14.45
C LEU A 571 -15.47 5.71 15.30
N GLN A 572 -14.31 5.41 14.69
CA GLN A 572 -13.10 4.84 15.30
C GLN A 572 -11.91 5.06 14.34
N PRO A 573 -10.73 5.68 14.60
CA PRO A 573 -10.08 6.31 15.77
C PRO A 573 -9.79 7.83 15.63
N ALA A 574 -9.07 8.39 16.61
CA ALA A 574 -8.19 9.54 16.40
C ALA A 574 -6.91 9.09 15.65
N VAL A 575 -6.87 9.24 14.32
CA VAL A 575 -5.65 9.03 13.52
C VAL A 575 -4.89 10.34 13.43
N VAL A 576 -3.62 10.33 13.83
CA VAL A 576 -2.78 11.52 13.78
C VAL A 576 -1.50 11.25 12.99
N PRO A 577 -1.01 12.22 12.21
CA PRO A 577 0.33 12.16 11.66
C PRO A 577 1.35 12.34 12.78
N PHE A 578 2.57 11.88 12.54
CA PHE A 578 3.72 12.21 13.37
C PHE A 578 4.97 12.38 12.51
N TYR A 579 5.94 13.12 13.06
CA TYR A 579 7.27 13.28 12.50
C TYR A 579 8.29 13.14 13.64
N ARG A 580 9.34 12.35 13.41
CA ARG A 580 10.48 12.13 14.31
C ARG A 580 11.76 12.23 13.49
N ASP A 581 12.74 12.98 13.97
CA ASP A 581 14.05 13.08 13.32
C ASP A 581 15.16 12.80 14.32
N ASP A 582 15.23 11.56 14.79
CA ASP A 582 16.14 11.15 15.85
C ASP A 582 17.03 10.01 15.36
N ALA A 583 18.22 10.36 14.88
CA ALA A 583 19.17 9.37 14.40
C ALA A 583 19.77 8.49 15.51
N CYS A 584 19.46 8.81 16.77
CA CYS A 584 19.88 8.03 17.93
C CYS A 584 18.77 7.11 18.43
N PHE A 585 17.56 7.21 17.87
CA PHE A 585 16.46 6.33 18.21
C PHE A 585 16.54 5.03 17.43
N ASP A 586 16.87 3.97 18.16
CA ASP A 586 16.79 2.60 17.68
C ASP A 586 15.38 2.06 17.93
N ASP A 587 14.65 1.91 16.84
CA ASP A 587 13.26 1.53 16.82
C ASP A 587 13.05 0.02 16.61
N GLY A 588 14.13 -0.76 16.50
CA GLY A 588 14.08 -2.23 16.47
C GLY A 588 14.14 -2.90 15.11
N THR A 589 13.97 -2.18 13.98
CA THR A 589 14.13 -2.72 12.61
C THR A 589 14.65 -1.66 11.65
N GLY A 590 15.06 -2.03 10.42
CA GLY A 590 15.47 -1.06 9.38
C GLY A 590 16.86 -1.29 8.82
N ASP A 591 17.19 -0.53 7.76
CA ASP A 591 18.34 -0.78 6.88
C ASP A 591 19.37 0.36 6.82
N SER A 592 19.16 1.44 7.57
CA SER A 592 19.98 2.66 7.51
C SER A 592 20.05 3.33 8.88
N PRO A 593 21.19 3.95 9.25
CA PRO A 593 22.53 3.93 8.64
C PRO A 593 23.13 2.56 8.33
N PHE A 594 22.72 1.54 9.08
CA PHE A 594 23.13 0.16 8.91
C PHE A 594 21.97 -0.74 9.31
N ALA A 595 21.90 -1.92 8.70
CA ALA A 595 20.82 -2.87 8.95
C ALA A 595 20.83 -3.39 10.40
N ARG A 596 19.69 -3.27 11.06
CA ARG A 596 19.52 -3.60 12.49
C ARG A 596 19.93 -5.06 12.77
N PRO A 597 20.95 -5.32 13.62
CA PRO A 597 21.30 -6.68 14.03
C PRO A 597 20.31 -7.16 15.09
N TRP A 598 19.92 -8.44 15.05
CA TRP A 598 18.89 -9.00 15.95
C TRP A 598 17.60 -8.17 15.92
N PRO A 599 16.94 -8.09 14.74
CA PRO A 599 15.71 -7.31 14.59
C PRO A 599 14.65 -7.76 15.60
N GLY A 600 13.90 -6.80 16.16
CA GLY A 600 12.88 -7.02 17.19
C GLY A 600 13.39 -7.21 18.61
N GLU A 601 14.71 -7.40 18.83
CA GLU A 601 15.27 -7.45 20.19
C GLU A 601 15.47 -6.06 20.79
N ASP A 602 15.35 -5.97 22.13
CA ASP A 602 15.68 -4.78 22.92
C ASP A 602 17.10 -4.29 22.61
N SER A 603 17.25 -2.99 22.33
CA SER A 603 18.52 -2.35 21.96
C SER A 603 19.60 -2.45 23.05
N THR A 604 19.20 -2.68 24.30
CA THR A 604 20.09 -2.87 25.45
C THR A 604 20.56 -4.31 25.61
N SER A 605 20.05 -5.25 24.81
CA SER A 605 20.48 -6.65 24.82
C SER A 605 21.96 -6.77 24.44
N SER A 606 22.67 -7.69 25.09
CA SER A 606 24.09 -7.93 24.78
C SER A 606 24.28 -8.42 23.35
N ASN A 607 23.30 -9.10 22.76
CA ASN A 607 23.31 -9.56 21.38
C ASN A 607 23.33 -8.37 20.42
N VAL A 608 22.38 -7.45 20.58
CA VAL A 608 22.26 -6.23 19.77
C VAL A 608 23.53 -5.38 19.89
N GLN A 609 23.95 -5.08 21.11
CA GLN A 609 25.14 -4.25 21.37
C GLN A 609 26.39 -4.86 20.72
N ASN A 610 26.59 -6.17 20.87
CA ASN A 610 27.70 -6.88 20.23
C ASN A 610 27.58 -6.88 18.70
N GLY A 611 26.37 -6.97 18.15
CA GLY A 611 26.11 -6.87 16.72
C GLY A 611 26.59 -5.55 16.13
N TYR A 612 26.21 -4.43 16.76
CA TYR A 612 26.70 -3.10 16.37
C TYR A 612 28.22 -2.98 16.44
N VAL A 613 28.83 -3.44 17.54
CA VAL A 613 30.28 -3.44 17.69
C VAL A 613 30.96 -4.27 16.61
N GLN A 614 30.45 -5.47 16.32
CA GLN A 614 31.02 -6.33 15.28
C GLN A 614 30.96 -5.69 13.90
N TYR A 615 29.84 -5.07 13.54
CA TYR A 615 29.71 -4.33 12.29
C TYR A 615 30.76 -3.22 12.21
N TRP A 616 30.83 -2.34 13.21
CA TRP A 616 31.75 -1.20 13.15
C TRP A 616 33.23 -1.59 13.28
N ARG A 617 33.57 -2.69 13.96
CA ARG A 617 34.93 -3.26 13.94
C ARG A 617 35.35 -3.64 12.52
N GLN A 618 34.43 -4.21 11.75
CA GLN A 618 34.68 -4.60 10.36
C GLN A 618 34.82 -3.35 9.46
N GLN A 619 33.93 -2.37 9.60
CA GLN A 619 33.96 -1.16 8.78
C GLN A 619 35.16 -0.25 9.08
N SER A 620 35.48 -0.05 10.36
CA SER A 620 36.58 0.84 10.78
C SER A 620 37.96 0.16 10.76
N GLY A 621 38.00 -1.17 10.75
CA GLY A 621 39.23 -1.94 10.95
C GLY A 621 39.82 -1.83 12.36
N ASN A 622 39.08 -1.27 13.33
CA ASN A 622 39.51 -1.15 14.72
C ASN A 622 39.03 -2.36 15.55
N PRO A 623 39.87 -3.39 15.81
CA PRO A 623 39.45 -4.57 16.59
C PRO A 623 39.21 -4.27 18.07
N SER A 624 39.69 -3.13 18.58
CA SER A 624 39.55 -2.73 19.99
C SER A 624 38.27 -1.96 20.29
N LEU A 625 37.50 -1.58 19.25
CA LEU A 625 36.24 -0.85 19.39
C LEU A 625 35.31 -1.59 20.36
N ALA A 626 34.81 -0.90 21.38
CA ALA A 626 33.83 -1.39 22.34
C ALA A 626 32.49 -0.67 22.14
N TYR A 627 31.42 -1.21 22.72
CA TYR A 627 30.09 -0.58 22.62
C TYR A 627 30.09 0.83 23.22
N SER A 628 30.89 1.05 24.29
CA SER A 628 31.08 2.37 24.89
C SER A 628 31.74 3.39 23.98
N ASP A 629 32.36 2.98 22.87
CA ASP A 629 32.96 3.89 21.88
C ASP A 629 31.95 4.27 20.78
N LEU A 630 30.79 3.60 20.73
CA LEU A 630 29.70 3.94 19.83
C LEU A 630 28.94 5.12 20.42
N HIS A 631 29.05 6.27 19.77
CA HIS A 631 28.42 7.50 20.21
C HIS A 631 27.57 8.06 19.09
N CYS A 632 26.28 8.22 19.37
CA CYS A 632 25.39 8.93 18.45
C CYS A 632 25.53 10.44 18.66
N ALA A 633 25.98 11.13 17.61
CA ALA A 633 26.22 12.55 17.52
C ALA A 633 26.05 13.01 16.05
N PRO A 634 24.81 13.07 15.53
CA PRO A 634 24.53 13.47 14.15
C PRO A 634 25.10 14.87 13.84
N PRO A 635 25.60 15.14 12.62
CA PRO A 635 26.19 16.44 12.26
C PRO A 635 25.24 17.63 12.45
N ALA A 636 25.78 18.82 12.74
CA ALA A 636 25.03 20.08 12.87
C ALA A 636 25.17 20.94 11.60
N PRO A 637 24.29 21.92 11.38
CA PRO A 637 24.56 22.99 10.42
C PRO A 637 25.96 23.60 10.64
N GLY A 638 26.80 23.56 9.61
CA GLY A 638 28.18 24.04 9.64
C GLY A 638 29.25 22.98 10.00
N ASN A 639 28.87 21.79 10.43
CA ASN A 639 29.78 20.66 10.57
C ASN A 639 30.02 19.99 9.20
N PRO A 640 31.21 19.41 8.94
CA PRO A 640 31.40 18.48 7.83
C PRO A 640 30.35 17.36 7.90
N GLY A 641 29.79 16.96 6.76
CA GLY A 641 28.82 15.86 6.72
C GLY A 641 27.37 16.20 7.00
N TYR A 642 27.05 17.47 7.29
CA TYR A 642 25.66 17.90 7.47
C TYR A 642 24.82 17.61 6.22
N GLN A 643 23.78 16.79 6.39
CA GLN A 643 22.88 16.28 5.34
C GLN A 643 23.62 15.66 4.14
N GLN A 644 24.81 15.11 4.36
CA GLN A 644 25.57 14.42 3.32
C GLN A 644 25.32 12.93 3.40
N LEU A 645 24.89 12.36 2.27
CA LEU A 645 24.71 10.92 2.13
C LEU A 645 26.01 10.17 2.47
N GLY A 646 25.90 9.13 3.30
CA GLY A 646 27.03 8.28 3.68
C GLY A 646 27.98 8.87 4.73
N PHE A 647 27.54 9.89 5.48
CA PHE A 647 28.29 10.44 6.62
C PHE A 647 28.03 9.69 7.95
N ASP A 648 27.45 8.51 7.87
CA ASP A 648 27.14 7.68 9.01
C ASP A 648 28.38 6.89 9.45
N THR A 649 28.85 7.13 10.67
CA THR A 649 30.05 6.52 11.25
C THR A 649 29.78 6.00 12.65
N SER A 650 30.71 5.21 13.21
CA SER A 650 30.63 4.71 14.58
C SER A 650 30.55 5.82 15.65
N THR A 651 30.88 7.06 15.32
CA THR A 651 30.88 8.23 16.23
C THR A 651 29.89 9.32 15.84
N THR A 652 29.09 9.11 14.78
CA THR A 652 28.05 10.06 14.35
C THR A 652 26.67 9.43 14.41
N MET A 653 26.43 8.33 13.70
CA MET A 653 25.12 7.65 13.68
C MET A 653 25.38 6.13 13.67
N PRO A 654 25.82 5.55 14.81
CA PRO A 654 26.26 4.16 14.87
C PRO A 654 25.13 3.13 14.92
N PHE A 655 23.90 3.55 15.16
CA PHE A 655 22.74 2.68 15.40
C PHE A 655 21.78 2.72 14.22
N GLN A 656 20.78 1.84 14.24
CA GLN A 656 19.59 2.09 13.41
C GLN A 656 18.89 3.32 13.99
N ALA A 657 18.23 4.07 13.12
CA ALA A 657 17.89 5.46 13.35
C ALA A 657 16.56 5.82 12.69
N ALA A 658 15.70 6.54 13.41
CA ALA A 658 14.52 7.20 12.87
C ALA A 658 14.89 8.55 12.25
N ILE A 659 15.43 8.54 11.03
CA ILE A 659 15.81 9.77 10.31
C ILE A 659 14.62 10.26 9.49
N GLY A 660 14.13 11.45 9.82
CA GLY A 660 12.90 12.01 9.24
C GLY A 660 11.73 11.03 9.20
N GLU A 661 11.64 10.13 10.18
CA GLU A 661 10.59 9.13 10.31
C GLU A 661 9.24 9.83 10.38
N MET A 662 8.33 9.49 9.47
CA MET A 662 6.99 10.04 9.49
C MET A 662 5.94 9.00 9.15
N GLY A 663 4.70 9.24 9.55
CA GLY A 663 3.60 8.36 9.19
C GLY A 663 2.37 8.60 10.04
N LEU A 664 1.55 7.57 10.19
CA LEU A 664 0.27 7.65 10.88
C LEU A 664 0.28 6.77 12.13
N HIS A 665 -0.26 7.32 13.22
CA HIS A 665 -0.54 6.58 14.44
C HIS A 665 -2.06 6.50 14.67
N PHE A 666 -2.53 5.26 14.78
CA PHE A 666 -3.91 4.88 15.04
C PHE A 666 -4.07 4.51 16.52
N PHE A 667 -4.52 5.46 17.36
CA PHE A 667 -4.50 5.30 18.83
C PHE A 667 -5.41 4.20 19.39
N PHE A 668 -6.56 3.92 18.78
CA PHE A 668 -7.48 2.92 19.30
C PHE A 668 -8.36 2.35 18.19
N THR A 669 -8.54 1.05 18.15
CA THR A 669 -9.63 0.44 17.38
C THR A 669 -10.67 -0.06 18.37
N ALA A 670 -11.93 0.32 18.20
CA ALA A 670 -13.00 -0.43 18.86
C ALA A 670 -13.18 -1.71 18.04
N GLY A 671 -13.22 -2.89 18.66
CA GLY A 671 -13.06 -4.14 17.91
C GLY A 671 -14.05 -4.32 16.77
N SER A 672 -13.61 -4.97 15.68
CA SER A 672 -14.47 -5.84 14.88
C SER A 672 -14.68 -7.11 15.67
N ASP A 673 -15.87 -7.69 15.59
CA ASP A 673 -15.97 -9.08 15.97
C ASP A 673 -17.16 -9.82 15.37
N ASN A 674 -16.84 -10.90 14.67
CA ASN A 674 -17.79 -11.99 14.49
C ASN A 674 -18.12 -12.68 15.84
N ALA A 675 -17.26 -12.54 16.85
CA ALA A 675 -17.42 -13.12 18.18
C ALA A 675 -18.39 -12.40 19.13
N PHE A 676 -18.64 -11.08 19.00
CA PHE A 676 -19.47 -10.35 19.97
C PHE A 676 -20.63 -9.55 19.32
N THR A 677 -20.55 -9.22 18.03
CA THR A 677 -21.56 -8.43 17.29
C THR A 677 -22.16 -9.21 16.11
N GLY A 678 -21.44 -10.21 15.58
CA GLY A 678 -21.93 -11.11 14.52
C GLY A 678 -22.08 -10.44 13.16
N VAL A 679 -21.40 -9.31 12.95
CA VAL A 679 -21.36 -8.57 11.68
C VAL A 679 -19.90 -8.36 11.31
N PRO A 680 -19.46 -8.73 10.09
CA PRO A 680 -18.15 -8.35 9.58
C PRO A 680 -18.09 -6.83 9.46
N LEU A 681 -17.14 -6.20 10.14
CA LEU A 681 -16.90 -4.75 10.07
C LEU A 681 -15.40 -4.55 9.90
N ASP A 682 -15.02 -3.66 8.99
CA ASP A 682 -13.67 -3.10 8.96
C ASP A 682 -13.57 -2.00 10.03
N GLU A 683 -12.59 -2.10 10.93
CA GLU A 683 -12.37 -1.09 11.96
C GLU A 683 -11.74 0.16 11.38
N ILE A 684 -10.78 -0.04 10.46
CA ILE A 684 -10.09 1.03 9.76
C ILE A 684 -10.02 0.66 8.29
N ASP A 685 -10.70 1.46 7.47
CA ASP A 685 -10.43 1.58 6.05
C ASP A 685 -9.65 2.87 5.82
N ALA A 686 -8.40 2.73 5.39
CA ALA A 686 -7.52 3.86 5.15
C ALA A 686 -6.69 3.65 3.90
N GLU A 687 -6.37 4.75 3.25
CA GLU A 687 -5.54 4.79 2.05
C GLU A 687 -4.36 5.73 2.29
N GLN A 688 -3.17 5.38 1.81
CA GLN A 688 -1.99 6.24 1.86
C GLN A 688 -1.30 6.30 0.50
N TRP A 689 -1.52 7.43 -0.18
CA TRP A 689 -0.83 7.80 -1.41
C TRP A 689 0.59 8.29 -1.14
N VAL A 690 1.48 7.91 -2.05
CA VAL A 690 2.85 8.40 -2.15
C VAL A 690 3.12 8.81 -3.60
N TYR A 691 3.16 10.11 -3.85
CA TYR A 691 3.56 10.66 -5.15
C TYR A 691 5.07 10.85 -5.20
N THR A 692 5.69 10.34 -6.25
CA THR A 692 7.13 10.46 -6.46
C THR A 692 7.43 11.64 -7.36
N VAL A 693 8.13 12.64 -6.84
CA VAL A 693 8.37 13.90 -7.56
C VAL A 693 9.86 14.06 -7.83
N PRO A 694 10.31 13.94 -9.09
CA PRO A 694 11.68 14.23 -9.46
C PRO A 694 12.11 15.67 -9.15
N SER A 695 13.12 15.81 -8.30
CA SER A 695 13.64 17.09 -7.84
C SER A 695 15.17 17.07 -7.75
N ALA A 696 15.82 18.15 -8.21
CA ALA A 696 17.28 18.31 -8.14
C ALA A 696 17.75 19.02 -6.86
N ALA A 697 16.81 19.58 -6.11
CA ALA A 697 17.00 20.22 -4.82
C ALA A 697 15.67 20.15 -4.04
N PRO A 698 15.69 20.25 -2.71
CA PRO A 698 14.47 20.35 -1.92
C PRO A 698 13.58 21.51 -2.39
N ALA A 699 12.30 21.25 -2.56
CA ALA A 699 11.25 22.21 -2.89
C ALA A 699 9.99 21.85 -2.09
N ASN A 700 8.99 22.74 -2.03
CA ASN A 700 7.71 22.45 -1.38
C ASN A 700 6.67 22.25 -2.48
N PHE A 701 6.29 21.00 -2.74
CA PHE A 701 5.33 20.55 -3.75
C PHE A 701 3.89 20.47 -3.24
N ILE A 702 3.66 20.69 -1.94
CA ILE A 702 2.33 20.65 -1.32
C ILE A 702 1.73 22.05 -1.07
N SER A 703 2.35 23.09 -1.63
CA SER A 703 1.96 24.48 -1.41
C SER A 703 1.60 25.17 -2.72
N PRO A 704 0.37 25.68 -2.89
CA PRO A 704 -0.04 26.37 -4.12
C PRO A 704 0.77 27.63 -4.43
N THR A 705 1.51 28.15 -3.44
CA THR A 705 2.30 29.38 -3.57
C THR A 705 3.80 29.14 -3.68
N ALA A 706 4.29 27.96 -3.27
CA ALA A 706 5.71 27.61 -3.32
C ALA A 706 6.02 26.59 -4.42
N SER A 707 5.06 25.73 -4.78
CA SER A 707 5.19 24.74 -5.84
C SER A 707 5.42 25.42 -7.20
N PRO A 708 6.24 24.84 -8.08
CA PRO A 708 6.28 25.22 -9.48
C PRO A 708 4.87 25.11 -10.12
N PRO A 709 4.56 25.91 -11.15
CA PRO A 709 3.27 25.86 -11.82
C PRO A 709 2.89 24.43 -12.25
N GLY A 710 1.71 23.98 -11.80
CA GLY A 710 1.16 22.66 -12.11
C GLY A 710 1.79 21.49 -11.32
N GLN A 711 2.64 21.77 -10.32
CA GLN A 711 3.27 20.77 -9.44
C GLN A 711 2.81 20.91 -7.99
N ASP A 712 1.59 21.44 -7.77
CA ASP A 712 0.97 21.44 -6.46
C ASP A 712 0.22 20.12 -6.23
N TYR A 713 0.93 19.15 -5.68
CA TYR A 713 0.37 17.85 -5.29
C TYR A 713 -0.52 17.97 -4.03
N GLY A 714 -0.47 19.08 -3.30
CA GLY A 714 -1.40 19.32 -2.20
C GLY A 714 -2.85 19.44 -2.68
N GLY A 715 -3.06 19.99 -3.88
CA GLY A 715 -4.38 20.08 -4.52
C GLY A 715 -4.97 18.74 -4.91
N ASP A 716 -4.14 17.80 -5.38
CA ASP A 716 -4.53 16.42 -5.75
C ASP A 716 -5.23 15.72 -4.57
N VAL A 717 -4.66 15.92 -3.39
CA VAL A 717 -5.06 15.27 -2.14
C VAL A 717 -6.29 15.90 -1.52
N VAL A 718 -6.36 17.23 -1.51
CA VAL A 718 -7.46 17.96 -0.86
C VAL A 718 -8.71 17.96 -1.73
N THR A 719 -8.57 17.80 -3.04
CA THR A 719 -9.70 17.86 -3.98
C THR A 719 -9.40 16.99 -5.21
N PRO A 720 -9.71 15.68 -5.16
CA PRO A 720 -9.42 14.73 -6.25
C PRO A 720 -10.15 15.04 -7.55
N LEU A 721 -9.63 14.53 -8.68
CA LEU A 721 -10.32 14.59 -9.97
C LEU A 721 -11.65 13.81 -9.94
N GLN A 722 -12.63 14.30 -10.72
CA GLN A 722 -13.92 13.62 -10.90
C GLN A 722 -14.05 13.09 -12.32
N ALA A 723 -14.60 11.88 -12.48
CA ALA A 723 -14.89 11.28 -13.77
C ALA A 723 -16.40 11.21 -14.01
N VAL A 724 -16.85 11.63 -15.19
CA VAL A 724 -18.25 11.53 -15.61
C VAL A 724 -18.31 10.80 -16.94
N VAL A 725 -19.02 9.67 -16.98
CA VAL A 725 -19.14 8.83 -18.17
C VAL A 725 -20.44 9.12 -18.92
N SER A 726 -20.35 9.13 -20.25
CA SER A 726 -21.49 9.34 -21.15
C SER A 726 -21.28 8.61 -22.47
N VAL A 727 -22.36 8.27 -23.18
CA VAL A 727 -22.26 7.62 -24.49
C VAL A 727 -21.65 8.58 -25.52
N TYR A 728 -20.60 8.14 -26.20
CA TYR A 728 -19.93 8.92 -27.24
C TYR A 728 -20.87 9.23 -28.41
N GLY A 729 -20.89 10.47 -28.87
CA GLY A 729 -21.71 10.92 -30.00
C GLY A 729 -23.20 11.12 -29.65
N SER A 730 -23.61 10.89 -28.40
CA SER A 730 -24.93 11.32 -27.92
C SER A 730 -24.94 12.84 -27.66
N THR A 731 -26.05 13.52 -27.98
CA THR A 731 -26.28 14.89 -27.48
C THR A 731 -26.32 14.85 -25.96
N PRO A 732 -25.61 15.72 -25.23
CA PRO A 732 -25.65 15.73 -23.77
C PRO A 732 -27.10 15.77 -23.32
N GLY A 733 -27.55 14.73 -22.63
CA GLY A 733 -28.77 14.83 -21.84
C GLY A 733 -28.57 15.94 -20.82
N SER A 734 -29.63 16.68 -20.49
CA SER A 734 -29.63 17.60 -19.35
C SER A 734 -28.92 16.93 -18.17
N PRO A 735 -28.09 17.66 -17.40
CA PRO A 735 -27.35 17.09 -16.30
C PRO A 735 -28.30 16.24 -15.45
N VAL A 736 -27.95 14.97 -15.29
CA VAL A 736 -28.57 14.10 -14.28
C VAL A 736 -28.49 14.90 -12.97
N PRO A 737 -29.57 15.00 -12.18
CA PRO A 737 -29.49 15.68 -10.90
C PRO A 737 -28.34 15.05 -10.11
N GLU A 738 -27.53 15.90 -9.47
CA GLU A 738 -26.49 15.50 -8.52
C GLU A 738 -26.92 14.22 -7.78
N ALA A 739 -26.07 13.20 -7.82
CA ALA A 739 -26.15 12.13 -6.84
C ALA A 739 -26.29 12.78 -5.46
N PRO A 740 -27.18 12.28 -4.58
CA PRO A 740 -27.51 12.98 -3.36
C PRO A 740 -26.24 13.18 -2.55
N LEU A 741 -25.93 14.45 -2.21
CA LEU A 741 -24.96 14.83 -1.19
C LEU A 741 -25.18 13.96 0.05
N SER A 742 -24.43 12.86 0.13
CA SER A 742 -24.36 11.96 1.28
C SER A 742 -22.89 11.71 1.60
N ALA A 743 -22.05 12.73 1.45
CA ALA A 743 -20.66 12.75 1.91
C ALA A 743 -20.19 14.20 1.84
N LEU A 744 -20.53 14.99 2.87
CA LEU A 744 -19.91 16.27 3.25
C LEU A 744 -20.79 16.86 4.38
N ILE A 745 -20.61 16.35 5.60
CA ILE A 745 -20.92 17.16 6.78
C ILE A 745 -19.64 17.95 7.07
N PRO A 746 -19.59 19.27 6.84
CA PRO A 746 -18.57 20.08 7.47
C PRO A 746 -18.92 20.12 8.96
N LEU A 747 -18.19 19.37 9.79
CA LEU A 747 -18.32 19.41 11.24
C LEU A 747 -17.76 20.74 11.76
N ALA A 748 -18.55 21.80 11.61
CA ALA A 748 -18.35 23.05 12.31
C ALA A 748 -18.74 22.86 13.78
N VAL A 749 -17.89 22.21 14.58
CA VAL A 749 -17.96 22.26 16.04
C VAL A 749 -16.54 22.33 16.62
N LEU A 750 -15.95 23.53 16.58
CA LEU A 750 -14.92 23.90 17.54
C LEU A 750 -15.37 25.18 18.27
N ALA A 751 -16.19 24.99 19.29
CA ALA A 751 -16.46 26.02 20.29
C ALA A 751 -16.72 25.35 21.64
N VAL A 752 -15.69 24.74 22.22
CA VAL A 752 -15.70 24.46 23.66
C VAL A 752 -15.48 25.79 24.37
N ALA A 753 -16.57 26.39 24.82
CA ALA A 753 -16.56 27.54 25.70
C ALA A 753 -15.96 27.16 27.06
N LEU A 754 -14.87 27.85 27.43
CA LEU A 754 -14.39 27.96 28.80
C LEU A 754 -15.50 28.55 29.71
N PRO A 755 -15.87 27.94 30.84
CA PRO A 755 -16.73 28.62 31.81
C PRO A 755 -15.85 29.42 32.79
N ALA A 756 -15.71 30.71 32.53
CA ALA A 756 -15.26 31.67 33.53
C ALA A 756 -16.44 32.10 34.41
N GLY A 757 -16.42 31.65 35.67
CA GLY A 757 -16.83 32.45 36.85
C GLY A 757 -18.33 32.69 37.11
N ALA A 758 -18.87 31.97 38.10
CA ALA A 758 -19.88 32.53 39.01
C ALA A 758 -19.68 31.98 40.44
N ARG A 759 -19.51 32.90 41.38
CA ARG A 759 -19.37 32.68 42.84
C ARG A 759 -20.71 32.35 43.50
N PHE A 760 -20.62 31.85 44.75
CA PHE A 760 -21.64 31.66 45.81
C PHE A 760 -22.30 30.25 45.81
N ARG A 761 -22.44 29.51 46.92
CA ARG A 761 -22.26 29.74 48.36
C ARG A 761 -22.21 28.39 49.09
N SER A 762 -21.57 28.35 50.25
CA SER A 762 -21.47 27.20 51.16
C SER A 762 -22.79 26.80 51.84
N ARG A 763 -22.92 25.49 52.16
CA ARG A 763 -23.50 24.85 53.38
C ARG A 763 -23.59 23.32 53.15
N ARG A 764 -22.72 22.50 53.76
CA ARG A 764 -22.83 21.80 55.07
C ARG A 764 -23.87 20.66 55.14
N HIS A 765 -23.33 19.47 55.49
CA HIS A 765 -23.91 18.30 56.17
C HIS A 765 -24.91 17.44 55.38
N ALA A 766 -24.99 16.11 55.53
CA ALA A 766 -24.18 15.07 56.19
C ALA A 766 -24.89 13.73 55.87
N ALA A 767 -24.12 12.70 55.53
CA ALA A 767 -24.26 11.28 55.87
C ALA A 767 -23.39 10.47 54.90
#